data_AF-A0A3S5GJ25-F1
#
_entry.id   AF-A0A3S5GJ25-F1
#
_cell.length_a   1.000
_cell.length_b   1.000
_cell.length_c   1.000
_cell.angle_alpha   90.00
_cell.angle_beta   90.00
_cell.angle_gamma   90.00
#
_symmetry.space_group_name_H-M   'P 1'
#
loop_
_entity.id
_entity.type
_entity.pdbx_description
1 polymer ?
#
loop_
_entity_poly.entity_id
_entity_poly.type
_entity_poly.pdbx_seq_one_letter_code
_entity_poly.pdbx_strand_id
1 'polypeptide(L)'
;MPRTSSFRLFLPSLLLTLAVAGCGDQDAKAPATAVTQPSAQAAAAADPAAAPILAALQKQLDGYRRIIVLLADEAQQSPADRGTSTRIGQQLFHDGLEQRTAIAAQFDSLLRNGSPQRFATLGTVLDYIESAPELFDADRLAFREMLRDLHERVGTDSSLPAVKLHQRIGEDLDALDEIERNYNQELTRIFSRFERTRAIDLKREKWEDYIAHLHKDYSREAIQRDYGVIEPYPMSMKDSDREIFGRDLPPKTVVLTFDDGPHKAYTDEVTAILKRYDVPGVFFEVGRNLGKVEADGKVTLGPMAKISRTLMEEGYAVGNHSLTHAQLSRTTGDALRQQVLDTDTLLKDVDSKRAPLFRFPYGARNAEGLQLLNEAGLKSIMWNIDSMDWADPVPESIVQRVLDQVHKEQRGIILFHDIHDRAVKALPQILDRLIADGYQFAGWNGREFTVARARKGAASDATVTTGYEKSWAIVVGIDNYAKWQKLEYASHDAQAVADTLTGQFGFPSSQVIVLKNEQATRNNILAAFHDRLADDRTGRNDRVFVFFAGHGATRQLASGRDLGYIIPVDSDPKEFATDAIAMTDIQNIAESMQAKHVMFVMDACYSGLGLTRGGPSSSSFLRENARRSARQMLTAGGADQQVADAGPNGHSVFTWVLLQALAGKGDLNGDGLITGTELAAYVAPAVSAVSQQTPAFGSLPGSQGGEFVFQVPDSQEYLNADSRQLTADAIALNNKVDAAQDASAAQAPVTVADLQGGKARLVVPTAGPASDRQRAQQANDRGLQLYREKQYDQAAAQFAEALKLRPDFAQAANNLGFVYYRQQRYAEAARWLENTLKIDPSRAVAHLNLGDAYFNAGDKAKAKQAYTTYLALQPQGSGAAQARAQLEKL
;
A
#
# COMPACT_ATOMS: atom_id res chain seq x y z
N MET A 1 -25.77 60.47 -21.17
CA MET A 1 -27.16 60.66 -21.60
C MET A 1 -27.34 60.11 -23.01
N PRO A 2 -27.97 58.93 -23.16
CA PRO A 2 -28.28 58.32 -24.45
C PRO A 2 -29.76 58.45 -24.83
N ARG A 3 -30.02 58.13 -26.09
CA ARG A 3 -31.28 58.23 -26.84
C ARG A 3 -32.36 57.26 -26.38
N THR A 4 -33.60 57.73 -26.56
CA THR A 4 -34.89 57.07 -26.42
C THR A 4 -35.23 56.17 -27.62
N SER A 5 -35.98 55.10 -27.34
CA SER A 5 -37.05 54.46 -28.16
C SER A 5 -37.65 53.33 -27.29
N SER A 6 -38.80 53.49 -26.62
CA SER A 6 -40.18 53.31 -27.13
C SER A 6 -40.48 51.83 -27.49
N PHE A 7 -41.55 51.13 -27.07
CA PHE A 7 -42.79 51.45 -26.36
C PHE A 7 -43.64 50.16 -26.21
N ARG A 8 -44.64 50.19 -25.31
CA ARG A 8 -45.92 49.42 -25.21
C ARG A 8 -45.96 48.19 -24.29
N LEU A 9 -46.60 48.25 -23.11
CA LEU A 9 -48.05 48.39 -22.75
C LEU A 9 -48.81 47.05 -22.95
N PHE A 10 -49.74 46.53 -22.13
CA PHE A 10 -50.47 46.94 -20.92
C PHE A 10 -51.21 45.69 -20.33
N LEU A 11 -51.43 45.70 -19.01
CA LEU A 11 -52.53 45.19 -18.12
C LEU A 11 -53.85 44.61 -18.73
N PRO A 12 -54.86 44.11 -17.95
CA PRO A 12 -54.90 43.42 -16.63
C PRO A 12 -56.04 42.35 -16.45
N SER A 13 -56.19 41.83 -15.21
CA SER A 13 -57.44 41.47 -14.47
C SER A 13 -57.69 39.97 -14.20
N LEU A 14 -58.41 39.49 -13.18
CA LEU A 14 -58.77 39.84 -11.78
C LEU A 14 -59.80 38.75 -11.33
N LEU A 15 -59.79 38.36 -10.03
CA LEU A 15 -60.89 37.72 -9.23
C LEU A 15 -61.34 36.27 -9.58
N LEU A 16 -61.84 35.40 -8.67
CA LEU A 16 -61.93 35.28 -7.21
C LEU A 16 -62.60 33.91 -6.86
N THR A 17 -62.13 33.25 -5.78
CA THR A 17 -62.79 32.29 -4.82
C THR A 17 -63.78 31.19 -5.27
N LEU A 18 -63.59 29.96 -4.78
CA LEU A 18 -64.40 29.32 -3.70
C LEU A 18 -63.85 27.94 -3.32
N ALA A 19 -64.01 27.55 -2.05
CA ALA A 19 -63.70 26.23 -1.50
C ALA A 19 -64.97 25.38 -1.35
N VAL A 20 -64.94 24.08 -1.70
CA VAL A 20 -65.74 22.98 -1.09
C VAL A 20 -65.04 21.63 -1.31
N ALA A 21 -65.14 20.75 -0.31
CA ALA A 21 -64.59 19.41 -0.16
C ALA A 21 -65.07 18.32 -1.16
N GLY A 22 -64.31 17.21 -1.28
CA GLY A 22 -64.82 15.94 -1.81
C GLY A 22 -63.76 14.88 -2.21
N CYS A 23 -63.58 13.88 -1.34
CA CYS A 23 -63.27 12.44 -1.49
C CYS A 23 -62.26 11.84 -2.51
N GLY A 24 -61.50 10.84 -2.01
CA GLY A 24 -60.80 9.74 -2.72
C GLY A 24 -59.28 9.96 -2.81
N ASP A 25 -58.36 9.04 -2.53
CA ASP A 25 -58.42 7.61 -2.23
C ASP A 25 -57.07 7.20 -1.56
N GLN A 26 -56.99 5.94 -1.17
CA GLN A 26 -56.01 5.30 -0.27
C GLN A 26 -54.50 5.35 -0.65
N ASP A 27 -53.68 5.06 0.37
CA ASP A 27 -52.24 4.69 0.38
C ASP A 27 -51.19 5.77 0.64
N ALA A 28 -51.09 6.19 1.90
CA ALA A 28 -49.92 6.88 2.45
C ALA A 28 -49.01 5.88 3.21
N LYS A 29 -47.92 5.45 2.56
CA LYS A 29 -46.70 5.02 3.26
C LYS A 29 -46.17 6.19 4.09
N ALA A 30 -45.98 5.99 5.39
CA ALA A 30 -45.29 6.94 6.24
C ALA A 30 -43.86 7.20 5.69
N PRO A 31 -43.43 8.47 5.54
CA PRO A 31 -42.03 8.75 5.28
C PRO A 31 -41.22 8.42 6.53
N ALA A 32 -40.13 7.69 6.36
CA ALA A 32 -39.13 7.48 7.39
C ALA A 32 -38.68 8.84 7.93
N THR A 33 -38.80 9.04 9.24
CA THR A 33 -38.22 10.17 9.96
C THR A 33 -36.72 10.18 9.69
N ALA A 34 -36.24 11.17 8.94
CA ALA A 34 -34.81 11.46 8.88
C ALA A 34 -34.36 11.84 10.30
N VAL A 35 -33.58 10.96 10.93
CA VAL A 35 -32.90 11.27 12.18
C VAL A 35 -31.85 12.32 11.85
N THR A 36 -32.13 13.59 12.17
CA THR A 36 -31.10 14.63 12.17
C THR A 36 -30.15 14.36 13.32
N GLN A 37 -28.94 13.91 12.98
CA GLN A 37 -27.87 13.58 13.92
C GLN A 37 -27.31 14.85 14.61
N PRO A 38 -26.89 14.76 15.89
CA PRO A 38 -26.57 15.91 16.72
C PRO A 38 -25.17 16.50 16.44
N SER A 39 -25.05 17.83 16.50
CA SER A 39 -23.76 18.54 16.58
C SER A 39 -23.03 18.25 17.89
N ALA A 40 -21.75 18.62 18.01
CA ALA A 40 -20.98 18.44 19.25
C ALA A 40 -21.69 18.96 20.52
N GLN A 41 -22.40 20.09 20.42
CA GLN A 41 -23.16 20.66 21.52
C GLN A 41 -24.40 19.84 21.88
N ALA A 42 -25.07 19.24 20.88
CA ALA A 42 -26.20 18.36 21.09
C ALA A 42 -25.77 16.97 21.60
N ALA A 43 -24.62 16.46 21.14
CA ALA A 43 -24.01 15.23 21.66
C ALA A 43 -23.57 15.40 23.13
N ALA A 44 -22.94 16.54 23.46
CA ALA A 44 -22.58 16.89 24.84
C ALA A 44 -23.81 17.10 25.75
N ALA A 45 -24.94 17.57 25.20
CA ALA A 45 -26.19 17.68 25.94
C ALA A 45 -26.87 16.32 26.16
N ALA A 46 -26.66 15.35 25.25
CA ALA A 46 -27.20 13.99 25.35
C ALA A 46 -26.37 13.08 26.27
N ASP A 47 -25.03 13.23 26.27
CA ASP A 47 -24.13 12.60 27.24
C ASP A 47 -23.17 13.64 27.85
N PRO A 48 -23.48 14.17 29.05
CA PRO A 48 -22.61 15.11 29.75
C PRO A 48 -21.20 14.55 30.05
N ALA A 49 -21.03 13.22 30.11
CA ALA A 49 -19.73 12.60 30.33
C ALA A 49 -18.84 12.67 29.07
N ALA A 50 -19.42 12.82 27.87
CA ALA A 50 -18.69 13.01 26.62
C ALA A 50 -18.24 14.47 26.41
N ALA A 51 -18.90 15.43 27.07
CA ALA A 51 -18.65 16.87 26.92
C ALA A 51 -17.15 17.30 27.02
N PRO A 52 -16.35 16.86 28.02
CA PRO A 52 -14.95 17.25 28.09
C PRO A 52 -14.10 16.71 26.94
N ILE A 53 -14.41 15.49 26.47
CA ILE A 53 -13.71 14.88 25.33
C ILE A 53 -14.10 15.60 24.04
N LEU A 54 -15.40 15.86 23.82
CA LEU A 54 -15.90 16.60 22.66
C LEU A 54 -15.32 18.02 22.60
N ALA A 55 -15.25 18.74 23.72
CA ALA A 55 -14.62 20.06 23.78
C ALA A 55 -13.11 19.99 23.45
N ALA A 56 -12.44 18.94 23.92
CA ALA A 56 -11.03 18.72 23.61
C ALA A 56 -10.81 18.39 22.12
N LEU A 57 -11.71 17.60 21.51
CA LEU A 57 -11.70 17.31 20.07
C LEU A 57 -11.94 18.57 19.23
N GLN A 58 -12.89 19.41 19.62
CA GLN A 58 -13.12 20.69 18.94
C GLN A 58 -11.90 21.60 18.99
N LYS A 59 -11.19 21.64 20.12
CA LYS A 59 -9.94 22.40 20.25
C LYS A 59 -8.82 21.83 19.37
N GLN A 60 -8.70 20.49 19.28
CA GLN A 60 -7.75 19.84 18.37
C GLN A 60 -8.08 20.15 16.90
N LEU A 61 -9.35 20.11 16.53
CA LEU A 61 -9.81 20.46 15.19
C LEU A 61 -9.55 21.94 14.84
N ASP A 62 -9.76 22.87 15.79
CA ASP A 62 -9.46 24.30 15.58
C ASP A 62 -7.97 24.52 15.27
N GLY A 63 -7.07 23.89 16.04
CA GLY A 63 -5.63 23.93 15.77
C GLY A 63 -5.29 23.37 14.39
N TYR A 64 -5.88 22.23 14.03
CA TYR A 64 -5.69 21.59 12.72
C TYR A 64 -6.12 22.50 11.55
N ARG A 65 -7.32 23.11 11.64
CA ARG A 65 -7.82 24.05 10.62
C ARG A 65 -6.93 25.27 10.46
N ARG A 66 -6.43 25.84 11.57
CA ARG A 66 -5.49 26.99 11.52
C ARG A 66 -4.18 26.63 10.83
N ILE A 67 -3.65 25.43 11.07
CA ILE A 67 -2.43 24.95 10.40
C ILE A 67 -2.65 24.88 8.88
N ILE A 68 -3.78 24.31 8.44
CA ILE A 68 -4.12 24.24 7.01
C ILE A 68 -4.18 25.64 6.38
N VAL A 69 -4.83 26.60 7.04
CA VAL A 69 -4.94 27.99 6.55
C VAL A 69 -3.59 28.71 6.49
N LEU A 70 -2.71 28.47 7.47
CA LEU A 70 -1.36 29.04 7.47
C LEU A 70 -0.54 28.56 6.27
N LEU A 71 -0.71 27.30 5.87
CA LEU A 71 0.08 26.65 4.83
C LEU A 71 -0.56 26.67 3.44
N ALA A 72 -1.85 26.98 3.34
CA ALA A 72 -2.54 27.19 2.07
C ALA A 72 -1.86 28.29 1.23
N ASP A 73 -1.99 28.22 -0.10
CA ASP A 73 -1.49 29.25 -1.03
C ASP A 73 -0.01 29.63 -0.84
N GLU A 74 0.85 28.68 -0.41
CA GLU A 74 2.27 28.93 -0.11
C GLU A 74 2.98 29.65 -1.27
N ALA A 75 2.69 29.29 -2.53
CA ALA A 75 3.30 29.89 -3.72
C ALA A 75 3.02 31.40 -3.86
N GLN A 76 2.00 31.93 -3.18
CA GLN A 76 1.61 33.34 -3.22
C GLN A 76 2.23 34.13 -2.05
N GLN A 77 2.91 33.47 -1.10
CA GLN A 77 3.49 34.09 0.09
C GLN A 77 4.93 34.58 -0.13
N SER A 78 5.29 35.70 0.50
CA SER A 78 6.69 36.16 0.53
C SER A 78 7.56 35.16 1.33
N PRO A 79 8.88 35.07 1.07
CA PRO A 79 9.75 34.17 1.85
C PRO A 79 9.73 34.40 3.37
N ALA A 80 9.55 35.65 3.81
CA ALA A 80 9.46 36.00 5.23
C ALA A 80 8.13 35.56 5.85
N ASP A 81 7.02 35.72 5.12
CA ASP A 81 5.69 35.29 5.56
C ASP A 81 5.60 33.77 5.61
N ARG A 82 6.16 33.06 4.61
CA ARG A 82 6.26 31.60 4.63
C ARG A 82 6.97 31.09 5.87
N GLY A 83 8.16 31.62 6.15
CA GLY A 83 8.91 31.24 7.34
C GLY A 83 8.15 31.49 8.65
N THR A 84 7.34 32.56 8.70
CA THR A 84 6.52 32.89 9.87
C THR A 84 5.32 31.94 10.00
N SER A 85 4.59 31.70 8.91
CA SER A 85 3.48 30.75 8.84
C SER A 85 3.91 29.33 9.20
N THR A 86 5.07 28.87 8.71
CA THR A 86 5.65 27.57 9.08
C THR A 86 5.92 27.48 10.57
N ARG A 87 6.56 28.49 11.19
CA ARG A 87 6.86 28.47 12.64
C ARG A 87 5.60 28.48 13.52
N ILE A 88 4.62 29.32 13.19
CA ILE A 88 3.35 29.37 13.93
C ILE A 88 2.59 28.05 13.74
N GLY A 89 2.61 27.48 12.53
CA GLY A 89 2.05 26.17 12.27
C GLY A 89 2.71 25.08 13.12
N GLN A 90 4.05 25.05 13.22
CA GLN A 90 4.77 24.09 14.07
C GLN A 90 4.40 24.24 15.55
N GLN A 91 4.23 25.48 16.02
CA GLN A 91 3.78 25.74 17.38
C GLN A 91 2.35 25.21 17.62
N LEU A 92 1.41 25.56 16.75
CA LEU A 92 0.03 25.06 16.80
C LEU A 92 -0.03 23.53 16.73
N PHE A 93 0.85 22.93 15.94
CA PHE A 93 0.97 21.49 15.82
C PHE A 93 1.42 20.85 17.13
N HIS A 94 2.45 21.40 17.78
CA HIS A 94 2.92 20.93 19.07
C HIS A 94 1.88 21.11 20.17
N ASP A 95 1.20 22.26 20.20
CA ASP A 95 0.05 22.51 21.09
C ASP A 95 -1.05 21.44 20.86
N GLY A 96 -1.23 21.01 19.61
CA GLY A 96 -2.07 19.89 19.21
C GLY A 96 -1.61 18.53 19.74
N LEU A 97 -0.30 18.25 19.79
CA LEU A 97 0.24 17.02 20.39
C LEU A 97 0.02 16.98 21.92
N GLU A 98 0.18 18.10 22.61
CA GLU A 98 -0.15 18.21 24.03
C GLU A 98 -1.65 17.99 24.26
N GLN A 99 -2.49 18.56 23.40
CA GLN A 99 -3.94 18.36 23.42
C GLN A 99 -4.32 16.89 23.19
N ARG A 100 -3.69 16.20 22.22
CA ARG A 100 -3.86 14.76 21.98
C ARG A 100 -3.48 13.95 23.21
N THR A 101 -2.35 14.28 23.85
CA THR A 101 -1.91 13.62 25.09
C THR A 101 -2.95 13.80 26.21
N ALA A 102 -3.53 15.00 26.34
CA ALA A 102 -4.61 15.25 27.29
C ALA A 102 -5.89 14.47 26.97
N ILE A 103 -6.27 14.37 25.69
CA ILE A 103 -7.41 13.55 25.23
C ILE A 103 -7.16 12.08 25.53
N ALA A 104 -5.96 11.58 25.24
CA ALA A 104 -5.56 10.22 25.52
C ALA A 104 -5.65 9.90 27.02
N ALA A 105 -5.26 10.84 27.90
CA ALA A 105 -5.43 10.72 29.34
C ALA A 105 -6.92 10.71 29.78
N GLN A 106 -7.79 11.44 29.08
CA GLN A 106 -9.23 11.38 29.30
C GLN A 106 -9.82 10.03 28.89
N PHE A 107 -9.40 9.47 27.76
CA PHE A 107 -9.77 8.10 27.37
C PHE A 107 -9.25 7.07 28.38
N ASP A 108 -8.02 7.21 28.87
CA ASP A 108 -7.49 6.34 29.93
C ASP A 108 -8.29 6.41 31.22
N SER A 109 -8.76 7.60 31.59
CA SER A 109 -9.65 7.78 32.73
C SER A 109 -11.01 7.10 32.50
N LEU A 110 -11.58 7.27 31.31
CA LEU A 110 -12.88 6.70 30.93
C LEU A 110 -12.84 5.18 30.80
N LEU A 111 -11.78 4.62 30.23
CA LEU A 111 -11.59 3.18 30.06
C LEU A 111 -11.27 2.47 31.38
N ARG A 112 -10.54 3.13 32.30
CA ARG A 112 -10.31 2.62 33.66
C ARG A 112 -11.56 2.66 34.54
N ASN A 113 -12.54 3.50 34.20
CA ASN A 113 -13.81 3.54 34.90
C ASN A 113 -14.61 2.26 34.60
N GLY A 114 -14.77 1.38 35.58
CA GLY A 114 -15.48 0.10 35.41
C GLY A 114 -16.97 0.21 35.03
N SER A 115 -17.53 1.41 34.90
CA SER A 115 -18.90 1.64 34.47
C SER A 115 -19.19 1.11 33.05
N PRO A 116 -20.26 0.31 32.85
CA PRO A 116 -20.71 -0.11 31.51
C PRO A 116 -21.07 1.07 30.58
N GLN A 117 -21.40 2.23 31.16
CA GLN A 117 -21.75 3.45 30.41
C GLN A 117 -20.57 3.98 29.59
N ARG A 118 -19.32 3.61 29.91
CA ARG A 118 -18.12 4.08 29.20
C ARG A 118 -18.17 3.81 27.69
N PHE A 119 -18.70 2.67 27.27
CA PHE A 119 -18.80 2.31 25.85
C PHE A 119 -19.89 3.12 25.14
N ALA A 120 -20.95 3.51 25.86
CA ALA A 120 -21.96 4.43 25.34
C ALA A 120 -21.37 5.85 25.19
N THR A 121 -20.60 6.32 26.17
CA THR A 121 -19.89 7.61 26.10
C THR A 121 -18.86 7.65 24.98
N LEU A 122 -18.08 6.57 24.79
CA LEU A 122 -17.19 6.42 23.64
C LEU A 122 -17.98 6.35 22.33
N GLY A 123 -19.14 5.68 22.34
CA GLY A 123 -20.09 5.69 21.23
C GLY A 123 -20.52 7.10 20.84
N THR A 124 -20.88 7.95 21.81
CA THR A 124 -21.26 9.36 21.55
C THR A 124 -20.10 10.18 20.98
N VAL A 125 -18.86 9.91 21.40
CA VAL A 125 -17.67 10.54 20.83
C VAL A 125 -17.46 10.11 19.37
N LEU A 126 -17.63 8.82 19.06
CA LEU A 126 -17.53 8.31 17.69
C LEU A 126 -18.69 8.81 16.81
N ASP A 127 -19.92 8.86 17.33
CA ASP A 127 -21.09 9.41 16.62
C ASP A 127 -20.83 10.85 16.14
N TYR A 128 -20.15 11.66 16.96
CA TYR A 128 -19.71 13.00 16.58
C TYR A 128 -18.72 12.96 15.41
N ILE A 129 -17.67 12.15 15.49
CA ILE A 129 -16.63 12.05 14.45
C ILE A 129 -17.22 11.53 13.12
N GLU A 130 -18.11 10.54 13.21
CA GLU A 130 -18.75 9.89 12.07
C GLU A 130 -19.76 10.82 11.39
N SER A 131 -20.67 11.39 12.18
CA SER A 131 -21.96 11.86 11.65
C SER A 131 -22.27 13.33 11.92
N ALA A 132 -21.39 14.07 12.62
CA ALA A 132 -21.68 15.48 12.92
C ALA A 132 -21.79 16.31 11.63
N PRO A 133 -22.91 17.02 11.39
CA PRO A 133 -23.18 17.71 10.13
C PRO A 133 -22.21 18.87 9.85
N GLU A 134 -21.61 19.42 10.90
CA GLU A 134 -20.60 20.48 10.85
C GLU A 134 -19.22 20.00 10.37
N LEU A 135 -18.94 18.69 10.38
CA LEU A 135 -17.63 18.15 9.97
C LEU A 135 -17.57 17.91 8.47
N PHE A 136 -16.54 18.47 7.85
CA PHE A 136 -16.09 18.12 6.51
C PHE A 136 -15.26 16.83 6.54
N ASP A 137 -15.15 16.10 5.42
CA ASP A 137 -14.40 14.84 5.39
C ASP A 137 -12.92 15.08 5.74
N ALA A 138 -12.35 16.20 5.30
CA ALA A 138 -11.01 16.64 5.68
C ALA A 138 -10.86 16.96 7.18
N ASP A 139 -11.91 17.44 7.84
CA ASP A 139 -11.88 17.67 9.30
C ASP A 139 -11.70 16.35 10.06
N ARG A 140 -12.28 15.27 9.54
CA ARG A 140 -12.20 13.94 10.18
C ARG A 140 -10.78 13.38 10.19
N LEU A 141 -9.92 13.80 9.26
CA LEU A 141 -8.50 13.45 9.24
C LEU A 141 -7.75 13.96 10.48
N ALA A 142 -8.21 15.06 11.09
CA ALA A 142 -7.63 15.61 12.34
C ALA A 142 -7.73 14.62 13.52
N PHE A 143 -8.67 13.67 13.44
CA PHE A 143 -8.98 12.72 14.51
C PHE A 143 -8.32 11.35 14.32
N ARG A 144 -7.73 11.06 13.16
CA ARG A 144 -7.16 9.75 12.80
C ARG A 144 -6.24 9.19 13.88
N GLU A 145 -5.25 9.98 14.25
CA GLU A 145 -4.21 9.61 15.19
C GLU A 145 -4.79 9.29 16.58
N MET A 146 -5.79 10.06 17.00
CA MET A 146 -6.50 9.83 18.25
C MET A 146 -7.39 8.58 18.18
N LEU A 147 -8.00 8.28 17.03
CA LEU A 147 -8.72 7.02 16.80
C LEU A 147 -7.77 5.82 16.81
N ARG A 148 -6.53 5.93 16.28
CA ARG A 148 -5.52 4.87 16.38
C ARG A 148 -5.13 4.60 17.83
N ASP A 149 -4.89 5.66 18.61
CA ASP A 149 -4.62 5.52 20.05
C ASP A 149 -5.79 4.84 20.77
N LEU A 150 -7.02 5.26 20.47
CA LEU A 150 -8.22 4.69 21.07
C LEU A 150 -8.41 3.22 20.64
N HIS A 151 -8.17 2.89 19.37
CA HIS A 151 -8.21 1.53 18.83
C HIS A 151 -7.26 0.60 19.59
N GLU A 152 -6.00 0.99 19.74
CA GLU A 152 -5.01 0.22 20.51
C GLU A 152 -5.44 0.02 21.96
N ARG A 153 -5.95 1.08 22.60
CA ARG A 153 -6.43 1.04 24.00
C ARG A 153 -7.61 0.10 24.18
N VAL A 154 -8.61 0.20 23.31
CA VAL A 154 -9.80 -0.67 23.35
C VAL A 154 -9.43 -2.12 23.03
N GLY A 155 -8.43 -2.35 22.18
CA GLY A 155 -7.95 -3.68 21.81
C GLY A 155 -7.36 -4.50 22.97
N THR A 156 -7.03 -3.84 24.09
CA THR A 156 -6.60 -4.54 25.32
C THR A 156 -7.75 -5.15 26.12
N ASP A 157 -9.00 -4.77 25.84
CA ASP A 157 -10.21 -5.28 26.50
C ASP A 157 -10.91 -6.33 25.61
N SER A 158 -10.90 -7.57 26.06
CA SER A 158 -11.51 -8.73 25.35
C SER A 158 -13.04 -8.84 25.50
N SER A 159 -13.69 -7.91 26.19
CA SER A 159 -15.15 -7.93 26.34
C SER A 159 -15.87 -7.68 25.01
N LEU A 160 -17.03 -8.32 24.80
CA LEU A 160 -17.78 -8.17 23.55
C LEU A 160 -18.11 -6.71 23.18
N PRO A 161 -18.48 -5.81 24.13
CA PRO A 161 -18.64 -4.39 23.83
C PRO A 161 -17.35 -3.72 23.33
N ALA A 162 -16.20 -4.07 23.93
CA ALA A 162 -14.91 -3.56 23.50
C ALA A 162 -14.49 -4.11 22.12
N VAL A 163 -14.73 -5.40 21.84
CA VAL A 163 -14.46 -5.99 20.51
C VAL A 163 -15.31 -5.32 19.42
N LYS A 164 -16.59 -5.04 19.69
CA LYS A 164 -17.46 -4.29 18.77
C LYS A 164 -16.98 -2.85 18.56
N LEU A 165 -16.56 -2.20 19.65
CA LEU A 165 -16.03 -0.84 19.59
C LEU A 165 -14.70 -0.79 18.82
N HIS A 166 -13.82 -1.75 19.05
CA HIS A 166 -12.56 -1.91 18.32
C HIS A 166 -12.80 -2.12 16.83
N GLN A 167 -13.75 -2.99 16.47
CA GLN A 167 -14.17 -3.16 15.07
C GLN A 167 -14.69 -1.86 14.48
N ARG A 168 -15.59 -1.15 15.17
CA ARG A 168 -16.14 0.14 14.73
C ARG A 168 -15.04 1.17 14.47
N ILE A 169 -14.10 1.33 15.42
CA ILE A 169 -12.97 2.26 15.26
C ILE A 169 -12.07 1.82 14.10
N GLY A 170 -11.88 0.51 13.89
CA GLY A 170 -11.14 -0.02 12.74
C GLY A 170 -11.82 0.34 11.41
N GLU A 171 -13.14 0.18 11.33
CA GLU A 171 -13.95 0.60 10.17
C GLU A 171 -13.88 2.11 9.94
N ASP A 172 -13.86 2.92 11.00
CA ASP A 172 -13.66 4.38 10.92
C ASP A 172 -12.27 4.73 10.38
N LEU A 173 -11.22 4.04 10.86
CA LEU A 173 -9.86 4.23 10.37
C LEU A 173 -9.73 3.85 8.89
N ASP A 174 -10.35 2.75 8.46
CA ASP A 174 -10.42 2.34 7.05
C ASP A 174 -11.17 3.39 6.20
N ALA A 175 -12.23 3.98 6.74
CA ALA A 175 -12.97 5.06 6.09
C ALA A 175 -12.14 6.35 6.00
N LEU A 176 -11.37 6.71 7.03
CA LEU A 176 -10.42 7.83 6.99
C LEU A 176 -9.29 7.60 5.98
N ASP A 177 -8.81 6.36 5.85
CA ASP A 177 -7.83 5.99 4.83
C ASP A 177 -8.44 6.12 3.42
N GLU A 178 -9.74 5.86 3.25
CA GLU A 178 -10.41 6.14 1.98
C GLU A 178 -10.66 7.62 1.73
N ILE A 179 -11.02 8.41 2.75
CA ILE A 179 -11.10 9.86 2.64
C ILE A 179 -9.78 10.42 2.11
N GLU A 180 -8.65 9.99 2.68
CA GLU A 180 -7.32 10.34 2.19
C GLU A 180 -7.10 9.87 0.74
N ARG A 181 -7.37 8.59 0.42
CA ARG A 181 -7.27 8.09 -0.96
C ARG A 181 -8.15 8.90 -1.93
N ASN A 182 -9.33 9.34 -1.52
CA ASN A 182 -10.27 10.11 -2.33
C ASN A 182 -9.78 11.54 -2.56
N TYR A 183 -9.23 12.21 -1.53
CA TYR A 183 -8.54 13.50 -1.72
C TYR A 183 -7.31 13.36 -2.61
N ASN A 184 -6.56 12.25 -2.51
CA ASN A 184 -5.47 11.92 -3.42
C ASN A 184 -5.97 11.71 -4.87
N GLN A 185 -7.17 11.13 -5.04
CA GLN A 185 -7.81 10.87 -6.32
C GLN A 185 -8.54 12.09 -6.93
N GLU A 186 -8.97 13.09 -6.15
CA GLU A 186 -9.58 14.32 -6.67
C GLU A 186 -8.63 15.15 -7.52
N LEU A 187 -7.32 15.02 -7.31
CA LEU A 187 -6.28 15.51 -8.24
C LEU A 187 -6.33 14.82 -9.63
N THR A 188 -7.03 13.69 -9.75
CA THR A 188 -7.14 12.89 -10.99
C THR A 188 -8.59 12.66 -11.46
N ARG A 189 -9.56 13.43 -10.92
CA ARG A 189 -10.96 13.61 -11.40
C ARG A 189 -11.82 12.36 -11.64
N ILE A 190 -12.92 12.30 -10.87
CA ILE A 190 -14.28 11.93 -11.30
C ILE A 190 -14.37 10.61 -12.09
N PHE A 191 -14.67 9.47 -11.43
CA PHE A 191 -15.70 8.47 -11.83
C PHE A 191 -15.58 7.18 -10.96
N SER A 192 -16.56 6.93 -10.08
CA SER A 192 -17.37 5.69 -9.99
C SER A 192 -17.91 5.41 -8.57
N ARG A 193 -19.15 4.89 -8.55
CA ARG A 193 -19.99 4.47 -7.40
C ARG A 193 -19.98 2.93 -7.38
N PHE A 194 -20.14 2.19 -6.29
CA PHE A 194 -20.86 2.34 -5.02
C PHE A 194 -20.12 1.51 -3.96
N GLU A 195 -20.29 1.82 -2.67
CA GLU A 195 -20.56 0.78 -1.66
C GLU A 195 -21.13 1.41 -0.37
N ARG A 196 -22.24 0.83 0.11
CA ARG A 196 -22.88 1.13 1.38
C ARG A 196 -22.60 -0.04 2.32
N THR A 197 -21.85 0.23 3.38
CA THR A 197 -21.95 -0.26 4.78
C THR A 197 -20.72 0.27 5.50
N ARG A 198 -20.68 1.58 5.76
CA ARG A 198 -19.58 2.23 6.50
C ARG A 198 -20.15 3.04 7.66
N ALA A 199 -19.37 3.13 8.74
CA ALA A 199 -19.75 3.88 9.93
C ALA A 199 -19.69 5.41 9.71
N ILE A 200 -18.68 5.93 8.97
CA ILE A 200 -18.61 7.34 8.53
C ILE A 200 -19.40 7.55 7.22
N ASP A 201 -20.32 8.52 7.21
CA ASP A 201 -21.00 8.98 5.98
C ASP A 201 -20.15 10.06 5.28
N LEU A 202 -19.77 9.80 4.03
CA LEU A 202 -18.83 10.66 3.28
C LEU A 202 -19.54 11.84 2.64
N LYS A 203 -19.17 13.07 3.01
CA LYS A 203 -19.75 14.32 2.47
C LYS A 203 -19.18 14.69 1.10
N ARG A 204 -17.96 14.24 0.77
CA ARG A 204 -17.24 14.37 -0.52
C ARG A 204 -17.29 15.78 -1.12
N GLU A 205 -16.62 16.73 -0.48
CA GLU A 205 -16.29 18.04 -1.02
C GLU A 205 -14.93 18.09 -1.73
N LYS A 206 -14.76 19.03 -2.66
CA LYS A 206 -13.45 19.31 -3.27
C LYS A 206 -12.50 19.92 -2.25
N TRP A 207 -11.22 19.57 -2.31
CA TRP A 207 -10.18 20.22 -1.50
C TRP A 207 -10.21 21.75 -1.58
N GLU A 208 -10.38 22.33 -2.78
CA GLU A 208 -10.47 23.79 -2.98
C GLU A 208 -11.70 24.41 -2.28
N ASP A 209 -12.84 23.71 -2.29
CA ASP A 209 -14.06 24.16 -1.64
C ASP A 209 -13.93 24.14 -0.11
N TYR A 210 -13.18 23.16 0.41
CA TYR A 210 -12.82 23.08 1.83
C TYR A 210 -11.92 24.25 2.26
N ILE A 211 -10.86 24.56 1.49
CA ILE A 211 -10.01 25.73 1.77
C ILE A 211 -10.83 27.04 1.72
N ALA A 212 -11.70 27.18 0.72
CA ALA A 212 -12.59 28.34 0.62
C ALA A 212 -13.59 28.44 1.78
N HIS A 213 -14.00 27.32 2.38
CA HIS A 213 -14.79 27.31 3.61
C HIS A 213 -13.98 27.83 4.79
N LEU A 214 -12.75 27.32 5.00
CA LEU A 214 -11.90 27.74 6.12
C LEU A 214 -11.56 29.23 6.07
N HIS A 215 -11.35 29.81 4.89
CA HIS A 215 -11.08 31.24 4.73
C HIS A 215 -12.25 32.16 5.16
N LYS A 216 -13.45 31.63 5.40
CA LYS A 216 -14.57 32.42 5.95
C LYS A 216 -14.43 32.68 7.44
N ASP A 217 -13.86 31.72 8.16
CA ASP A 217 -13.80 31.70 9.63
C ASP A 217 -12.39 32.01 10.15
N TYR A 218 -11.36 31.83 9.32
CA TYR A 218 -9.96 32.04 9.66
C TYR A 218 -9.27 32.94 8.62
N SER A 219 -8.50 33.93 9.07
CA SER A 219 -7.58 34.68 8.22
C SER A 219 -6.14 34.56 8.70
N ARG A 220 -5.20 34.51 7.75
CA ARG A 220 -3.76 34.41 8.03
C ARG A 220 -3.28 35.57 8.89
N GLU A 221 -3.74 36.78 8.61
CA GLU A 221 -3.35 38.00 9.34
C GLU A 221 -3.90 38.01 10.78
N ALA A 222 -5.05 37.38 11.03
CA ALA A 222 -5.56 37.20 12.38
C ALA A 222 -4.73 36.16 13.14
N ILE A 223 -4.50 34.99 12.54
CA ILE A 223 -3.68 33.92 13.15
C ILE A 223 -2.26 34.44 13.45
N GLN A 224 -1.63 35.17 12.54
CA GLN A 224 -0.29 35.73 12.78
C GLN A 224 -0.25 36.77 13.90
N ARG A 225 -1.31 37.59 14.05
CA ARG A 225 -1.40 38.56 15.15
C ARG A 225 -1.60 37.90 16.51
N ASP A 226 -2.38 36.83 16.58
CA ASP A 226 -2.67 36.12 17.83
C ASP A 226 -1.42 35.43 18.42
N TYR A 227 -0.47 35.03 17.57
CA TYR A 227 0.74 34.29 17.98
C TYR A 227 2.02 35.16 17.98
N GLY A 228 1.96 36.37 17.41
CA GLY A 228 3.04 37.36 17.36
C GLY A 228 4.11 37.12 16.29
N VAL A 229 4.90 38.15 15.98
CA VAL A 229 6.05 38.06 15.05
C VAL A 229 7.22 37.37 15.77
N ILE A 230 7.51 36.12 15.40
CA ILE A 230 8.78 35.49 15.77
C ILE A 230 9.85 36.07 14.84
N GLU A 231 10.60 37.06 15.33
CA GLU A 231 11.66 37.72 14.55
C GLU A 231 12.69 36.68 14.05
N PRO A 232 13.04 36.72 12.76
CA PRO A 232 14.03 35.82 12.21
C PRO A 232 15.40 36.15 12.80
N TYR A 233 15.99 35.19 13.53
CA TYR A 233 17.44 35.19 13.68
C TYR A 233 18.03 34.99 12.28
N PRO A 234 18.98 35.82 11.83
CA PRO A 234 19.49 35.75 10.46
C PRO A 234 20.06 34.36 10.18
N MET A 235 19.45 33.63 9.23
CA MET A 235 20.01 32.37 8.77
C MET A 235 21.32 32.68 8.04
N SER A 236 22.42 32.13 8.55
CA SER A 236 23.71 32.17 7.86
C SER A 236 23.57 31.51 6.48
N MET A 237 24.11 32.13 5.44
CA MET A 237 24.14 31.56 4.09
C MET A 237 25.17 30.43 3.93
N LYS A 238 25.99 30.16 4.95
CA LYS A 238 27.02 29.11 4.96
C LYS A 238 27.00 28.33 6.27
N ASP A 239 27.41 27.07 6.21
CA ASP A 239 27.62 26.29 7.42
C ASP A 239 28.84 26.87 8.17
N SER A 240 28.88 26.65 9.48
CA SER A 240 30.00 27.01 10.34
C SER A 240 30.31 25.85 11.28
N ASP A 241 31.46 25.90 11.94
CA ASP A 241 31.82 24.90 12.95
C ASP A 241 30.78 24.77 14.09
N ARG A 242 29.95 25.81 14.27
CA ARG A 242 28.96 25.93 15.34
C ARG A 242 27.54 25.60 14.90
N GLU A 243 27.24 25.76 13.61
CA GLU A 243 25.88 25.63 13.08
C GLU A 243 25.88 25.11 11.64
N ILE A 244 25.17 24.01 11.41
CA ILE A 244 25.19 23.25 10.15
C ILE A 244 23.77 23.19 9.58
N PHE A 245 23.58 23.69 8.35
CA PHE A 245 22.33 23.63 7.59
C PHE A 245 22.39 22.59 6.45
N GLY A 246 23.58 22.11 6.11
CA GLY A 246 23.81 21.17 5.00
C GLY A 246 24.09 21.86 3.66
N ARG A 247 24.34 23.17 3.66
CA ARG A 247 24.61 23.95 2.45
C ARG A 247 26.01 23.68 1.88
N ASP A 248 26.94 23.25 2.73
CA ASP A 248 28.32 22.94 2.34
C ASP A 248 28.53 21.46 2.03
N LEU A 249 27.47 20.64 2.02
CA LEU A 249 27.54 19.24 1.57
C LEU A 249 27.97 19.14 0.09
N PRO A 250 28.55 18.01 -0.34
CA PRO A 250 28.80 17.77 -1.75
C PRO A 250 27.49 17.84 -2.58
N PRO A 251 27.56 18.20 -3.87
CA PRO A 251 26.39 18.12 -4.75
C PRO A 251 25.78 16.71 -4.73
N LYS A 252 24.46 16.64 -4.84
CA LYS A 252 23.69 15.40 -4.74
C LYS A 252 23.95 14.62 -3.45
N THR A 253 24.13 15.31 -2.33
CA THR A 253 24.26 14.68 -1.01
C THR A 253 23.20 15.21 -0.06
N VAL A 254 22.49 14.31 0.61
CA VAL A 254 21.49 14.64 1.61
C VAL A 254 21.77 13.95 2.94
N VAL A 255 21.31 14.55 4.03
CA VAL A 255 21.27 13.93 5.37
C VAL A 255 19.81 13.82 5.78
N LEU A 256 19.40 12.64 6.23
CA LEU A 256 18.06 12.39 6.73
C LEU A 256 18.06 12.61 8.24
N THR A 257 17.14 13.45 8.71
CA THR A 257 17.03 13.77 10.14
C THR A 257 15.59 13.61 10.61
N PHE A 258 15.41 13.06 11.80
CA PHE A 258 14.12 12.74 12.39
C PHE A 258 14.02 13.35 13.79
N ASP A 259 13.06 14.24 13.99
CA ASP A 259 12.84 14.94 15.25
C ASP A 259 11.69 14.32 16.06
N ASP A 260 11.64 14.67 17.35
CA ASP A 260 10.59 14.37 18.33
C ASP A 260 10.52 12.96 18.91
N GLY A 261 11.27 12.01 18.34
CA GLY A 261 11.40 10.65 18.86
C GLY A 261 12.02 10.55 20.27
N PRO A 262 12.21 9.32 20.78
CA PRO A 262 11.75 8.06 20.20
C PRO A 262 10.23 7.86 20.38
N HIS A 263 9.60 7.20 19.41
CA HIS A 263 8.19 6.80 19.39
C HIS A 263 8.03 5.29 19.27
N LYS A 264 7.12 4.72 20.06
CA LYS A 264 6.96 3.26 20.22
C LYS A 264 6.66 2.49 18.94
N ALA A 265 5.97 3.10 17.97
CA ALA A 265 5.51 2.43 16.77
C ALA A 265 6.32 2.84 15.53
N TYR A 266 6.68 4.11 15.44
CA TYR A 266 7.12 4.71 14.18
C TYR A 266 8.64 4.83 14.08
N THR A 267 9.36 5.01 15.20
CA THR A 267 10.83 5.02 15.18
C THR A 267 11.40 3.70 14.67
N ASP A 268 10.83 2.58 15.09
CA ASP A 268 11.24 1.24 14.62
C ASP A 268 10.91 1.03 13.13
N GLU A 269 9.75 1.52 12.66
CA GLU A 269 9.36 1.46 11.24
C GLU A 269 10.25 2.35 10.36
N VAL A 270 10.51 3.59 10.77
CA VAL A 270 11.47 4.49 10.10
C VAL A 270 12.83 3.81 10.02
N THR A 271 13.31 3.25 11.13
CA THR A 271 14.61 2.58 11.18
C THR A 271 14.63 1.34 10.28
N ALA A 272 13.56 0.55 10.22
CA ALA A 272 13.43 -0.56 9.30
C ALA A 272 13.51 -0.10 7.83
N ILE A 273 12.89 1.03 7.49
CA ILE A 273 13.00 1.65 6.16
C ILE A 273 14.45 2.07 5.90
N LEU A 274 15.09 2.83 6.81
CA LEU A 274 16.47 3.28 6.63
C LEU A 274 17.43 2.10 6.42
N LYS A 275 17.27 1.01 7.19
CA LYS A 275 18.03 -0.24 7.01
C LYS A 275 17.80 -0.89 5.65
N ARG A 276 16.53 -0.99 5.20
CA ARG A 276 16.16 -1.53 3.89
C ARG A 276 16.87 -0.80 2.74
N TYR A 277 17.09 0.50 2.89
CA TYR A 277 17.75 1.34 1.90
C TYR A 277 19.28 1.49 2.10
N ASP A 278 19.85 0.89 3.16
CA ASP A 278 21.24 1.11 3.62
C ASP A 278 21.60 2.61 3.71
N VAL A 279 20.65 3.41 4.21
CA VAL A 279 20.85 4.85 4.37
C VAL A 279 21.09 5.21 5.84
N PRO A 280 22.08 6.07 6.14
CA PRO A 280 22.24 6.62 7.47
C PRO A 280 21.11 7.59 7.82
N GLY A 281 20.89 7.77 9.12
CA GLY A 281 19.94 8.73 9.67
C GLY A 281 20.45 9.34 10.98
N VAL A 282 19.91 10.51 11.32
CA VAL A 282 20.15 11.19 12.60
C VAL A 282 18.81 11.40 13.29
N PHE A 283 18.71 10.98 14.54
CA PHE A 283 17.49 11.10 15.35
C PHE A 283 17.72 12.14 16.45
N PHE A 284 16.91 13.19 16.49
CA PHE A 284 16.94 14.21 17.53
C PHE A 284 15.82 13.93 18.52
N GLU A 285 16.19 13.45 19.70
CA GLU A 285 15.22 12.93 20.67
C GLU A 285 14.90 13.95 21.77
N VAL A 286 13.63 13.97 22.18
CA VAL A 286 13.14 14.83 23.26
C VAL A 286 13.33 14.13 24.61
N GLY A 287 14.02 14.77 25.55
CA GLY A 287 14.44 14.16 26.80
C GLY A 287 13.29 13.58 27.64
N ARG A 288 12.11 14.21 27.66
CA ARG A 288 10.94 13.71 28.39
C ARG A 288 10.47 12.32 27.95
N ASN A 289 10.76 11.94 26.70
CA ASN A 289 10.43 10.61 26.18
C ASN A 289 11.38 9.55 26.76
N LEU A 290 12.62 9.94 27.08
CA LEU A 290 13.68 9.05 27.56
C LEU A 290 13.61 8.78 29.06
N GLY A 291 13.20 9.77 29.86
CA GLY A 291 13.19 9.65 31.31
C GLY A 291 13.13 10.98 32.04
N LYS A 292 13.64 10.99 33.28
CA LYS A 292 13.71 12.17 34.14
C LYS A 292 15.08 12.28 34.81
N VAL A 293 15.50 13.52 35.05
CA VAL A 293 16.64 13.87 35.91
C VAL A 293 16.08 14.48 37.19
N GLU A 294 16.38 13.86 38.32
CA GLU A 294 15.95 14.33 39.63
C GLU A 294 16.81 15.52 40.10
N ALA A 295 16.34 16.26 41.11
CA ALA A 295 17.04 17.46 41.61
C ALA A 295 18.45 17.18 42.19
N ASP A 296 18.75 15.93 42.55
CA ASP A 296 20.07 15.47 43.00
C ASP A 296 20.97 15.00 41.84
N GLY A 297 20.51 15.11 40.59
CA GLY A 297 21.20 14.68 39.37
C GLY A 297 21.01 13.20 39.05
N LYS A 298 20.20 12.46 39.81
CA LYS A 298 19.94 11.04 39.53
C LYS A 298 19.05 10.87 38.31
N VAL A 299 19.46 9.97 37.41
CA VAL A 299 18.71 9.64 36.19
C VAL A 299 17.75 8.47 36.44
N THR A 300 16.52 8.58 35.95
CA THR A 300 15.56 7.48 35.85
C THR A 300 15.07 7.36 34.41
N LEU A 301 15.49 6.30 33.71
CA LEU A 301 15.08 6.02 32.33
C LEU A 301 13.68 5.40 32.26
N GLY A 302 12.89 5.86 31.30
CA GLY A 302 11.60 5.31 30.93
C GLY A 302 11.71 4.18 29.88
N PRO A 303 10.58 3.57 29.48
CA PRO A 303 10.57 2.44 28.56
C PRO A 303 11.08 2.78 27.15
N MET A 304 10.89 4.02 26.68
CA MET A 304 11.31 4.42 25.33
C MET A 304 12.83 4.57 25.18
N ALA A 305 13.57 4.71 26.30
CA ALA A 305 15.04 4.72 26.28
C ALA A 305 15.64 3.45 25.64
N LYS A 306 14.90 2.33 25.65
CA LYS A 306 15.33 1.11 24.97
C LYS A 306 15.41 1.30 23.45
N ILE A 307 14.49 2.04 22.84
CA ILE A 307 14.45 2.30 21.40
C ILE A 307 15.69 3.10 21.00
N SER A 308 15.97 4.17 21.74
CA SER A 308 17.15 5.01 21.57
C SER A 308 18.46 4.25 21.71
N ARG A 309 18.53 3.30 22.67
CA ARG A 309 19.68 2.41 22.80
C ARG A 309 19.86 1.54 21.55
N THR A 310 18.78 0.93 21.06
CA THR A 310 18.80 0.14 19.83
C THR A 310 19.28 0.95 18.63
N LEU A 311 18.80 2.20 18.45
CA LEU A 311 19.26 3.08 17.38
C LEU A 311 20.78 3.28 17.40
N MET A 312 21.34 3.55 18.58
CA MET A 312 22.78 3.75 18.75
C MET A 312 23.58 2.44 18.54
N GLU A 313 23.07 1.30 19.02
CA GLU A 313 23.67 -0.03 18.79
C GLU A 313 23.72 -0.38 17.30
N GLU A 314 22.71 0.05 16.54
CA GLU A 314 22.61 -0.16 15.10
C GLU A 314 23.42 0.85 14.27
N GLY A 315 24.04 1.82 14.94
CA GLY A 315 24.96 2.78 14.33
C GLY A 315 24.31 4.07 13.83
N TYR A 316 23.05 4.33 14.18
CA TYR A 316 22.43 5.63 13.94
C TYR A 316 22.92 6.68 14.93
N ALA A 317 23.00 7.92 14.47
CA ALA A 317 23.39 9.02 15.33
C ALA A 317 22.16 9.54 16.09
N VAL A 318 22.22 9.52 17.41
CA VAL A 318 21.16 10.05 18.27
C VAL A 318 21.65 11.33 18.93
N GLY A 319 20.95 12.43 18.68
CA GLY A 319 21.23 13.79 19.15
C GLY A 319 20.13 14.32 20.06
N ASN A 320 20.38 15.51 20.62
CA ASN A 320 19.55 16.13 21.64
C ASN A 320 18.54 17.11 21.02
N HIS A 321 17.26 16.99 21.40
CA HIS A 321 16.17 17.88 20.95
C HIS A 321 15.46 18.62 22.08
N SER A 322 16.21 18.99 23.13
CA SER A 322 15.71 19.58 24.38
C SER A 322 14.85 18.64 25.23
N LEU A 323 14.57 19.05 26.47
CA LEU A 323 13.88 18.21 27.45
C LEU A 323 12.39 18.11 27.16
N THR A 324 11.75 19.23 26.81
CA THR A 324 10.29 19.31 26.69
C THR A 324 9.82 19.82 25.34
N HIS A 325 10.71 20.00 24.36
CA HIS A 325 10.41 20.64 23.08
C HIS A 325 9.91 22.10 23.23
N ALA A 326 10.40 22.80 24.25
CA ALA A 326 10.07 24.20 24.50
C ALA A 326 10.71 25.13 23.45
N GLN A 327 10.05 26.26 23.15
CA GLN A 327 10.62 27.27 22.25
C GLN A 327 11.78 28.02 22.94
N LEU A 328 12.99 27.50 22.77
CA LEU A 328 14.17 27.94 23.54
C LEU A 328 14.63 29.37 23.23
N SER A 329 14.24 29.96 22.10
CA SER A 329 14.50 31.37 21.83
C SER A 329 13.91 32.32 22.89
N ARG A 330 12.84 31.90 23.56
CA ARG A 330 12.15 32.65 24.64
C ARG A 330 12.61 32.27 26.05
N THR A 331 13.58 31.36 26.17
CA THR A 331 14.07 30.84 27.45
C THR A 331 15.51 31.30 27.68
N THR A 332 15.86 31.62 28.93
CA THR A 332 17.20 32.07 29.35
C THR A 332 17.59 31.46 30.69
N GLY A 333 18.85 31.59 31.09
CA GLY A 333 19.36 31.17 32.40
C GLY A 333 19.18 29.68 32.68
N ASP A 334 18.87 29.34 33.94
CA ASP A 334 18.80 27.96 34.41
C ASP A 334 17.75 27.12 33.67
N ALA A 335 16.62 27.72 33.28
CA ALA A 335 15.58 27.02 32.54
C ALA A 335 16.07 26.58 31.14
N LEU A 336 16.86 27.42 30.47
CA LEU A 336 17.47 27.09 29.18
C LEU A 336 18.54 26.00 29.36
N ARG A 337 19.37 26.14 30.40
CA ARG A 337 20.41 25.14 30.74
C ARG A 337 19.80 23.77 31.02
N GLN A 338 18.72 23.74 31.78
CA GLN A 338 18.02 22.50 32.13
C GLN A 338 17.50 21.78 30.87
N GLN A 339 16.87 22.51 29.94
CA GLN A 339 16.35 21.94 28.70
C GLN A 339 17.42 21.22 27.88
N VAL A 340 18.63 21.78 27.82
CA VAL A 340 19.75 21.20 27.06
C VAL A 340 20.45 20.10 27.85
N LEU A 341 20.89 20.41 29.07
CA LEU A 341 21.82 19.57 29.85
C LEU A 341 21.14 18.34 30.47
N ASP A 342 19.86 18.40 30.84
CA ASP A 342 19.17 17.24 31.39
C ASP A 342 18.96 16.17 30.30
N THR A 343 18.58 16.60 29.10
CA THR A 343 18.47 15.71 27.92
C THR A 343 19.82 15.12 27.53
N ASP A 344 20.88 15.93 27.62
CA ASP A 344 22.26 15.49 27.41
C ASP A 344 22.67 14.37 28.37
N THR A 345 22.29 14.54 29.65
CA THR A 345 22.53 13.60 30.73
C THR A 345 21.74 12.31 30.52
N LEU A 346 20.46 12.41 30.16
CA LEU A 346 19.60 11.27 29.83
C LEU A 346 20.20 10.46 28.67
N LEU A 347 20.57 11.10 27.57
CA LEU A 347 21.15 10.42 26.40
C LEU A 347 22.47 9.71 26.73
N LYS A 348 23.32 10.31 27.59
CA LYS A 348 24.56 9.67 28.07
C LYS A 348 24.31 8.43 28.92
N ASP A 349 23.24 8.43 29.72
CA ASP A 349 22.83 7.28 30.54
C ASP A 349 22.19 6.17 29.69
N VAL A 350 21.50 6.53 28.59
CA VAL A 350 21.03 5.57 27.58
C VAL A 350 22.21 4.83 26.93
N ASP A 351 23.14 5.58 26.34
CA ASP A 351 24.45 5.13 25.86
C ASP A 351 25.40 6.34 25.68
N SER A 352 26.60 6.24 26.26
CA SER A 352 27.69 7.22 26.13
C SER A 352 28.09 7.58 24.68
N LYS A 353 27.77 6.72 23.69
CA LYS A 353 28.08 6.91 22.26
C LYS A 353 27.16 7.89 21.53
N ARG A 354 26.13 8.41 22.20
CA ARG A 354 25.21 9.42 21.63
C ARG A 354 25.99 10.54 20.91
N ALA A 355 25.44 11.03 19.82
CA ALA A 355 26.08 12.06 19.01
C ALA A 355 26.08 13.43 19.72
N PRO A 356 27.18 14.20 19.68
CA PRO A 356 27.26 15.54 20.29
C PRO A 356 26.56 16.59 19.41
N LEU A 357 25.32 16.30 19.04
CA LEU A 357 24.49 17.10 18.14
C LEU A 357 23.29 17.61 18.92
N PHE A 358 22.84 18.81 18.59
CA PHE A 358 21.66 19.43 19.15
C PHE A 358 20.85 20.11 18.05
N ARG A 359 19.53 19.97 18.11
CA ARG A 359 18.62 20.74 17.26
C ARG A 359 17.65 21.53 18.13
N PHE A 360 17.56 22.83 17.88
CA PHE A 360 16.60 23.70 18.56
C PHE A 360 15.17 23.36 18.11
N PRO A 361 14.23 23.13 19.04
CA PRO A 361 12.80 23.04 18.70
C PRO A 361 12.37 24.25 17.86
N TYR A 362 11.55 24.01 16.82
CA TYR A 362 11.08 25.02 15.86
C TYR A 362 12.20 25.75 15.09
N GLY A 363 13.45 25.29 15.20
CA GLY A 363 14.64 26.01 14.74
C GLY A 363 14.89 27.33 15.49
N ALA A 364 14.15 27.57 16.58
CA ALA A 364 14.07 28.84 17.28
C ALA A 364 15.14 28.91 18.39
N ARG A 365 16.09 29.82 18.22
CA ARG A 365 17.28 29.95 19.09
C ARG A 365 17.60 31.40 19.44
N ASN A 366 18.41 31.60 20.47
CA ASN A 366 18.97 32.87 20.88
C ASN A 366 20.49 32.75 21.09
N ALA A 367 21.18 33.87 21.32
CA ALA A 367 22.64 33.90 21.47
C ALA A 367 23.12 33.07 22.68
N GLU A 368 22.37 33.10 23.79
CA GLU A 368 22.68 32.37 25.01
C GLU A 368 22.63 30.85 24.77
N GLY A 369 21.61 30.36 24.07
CA GLY A 369 21.48 28.96 23.71
C GLY A 369 22.63 28.48 22.83
N LEU A 370 23.03 29.26 21.82
CA LEU A 370 24.17 28.92 20.98
C LEU A 370 25.49 28.88 21.76
N GLN A 371 25.66 29.80 22.72
CA GLN A 371 26.83 29.78 23.61
C GLN A 371 26.82 28.54 24.51
N LEU A 372 25.67 28.19 25.09
CA LEU A 372 25.49 27.02 25.92
C LEU A 372 25.84 25.72 25.19
N LEU A 373 25.41 25.57 23.92
CA LEU A 373 25.78 24.40 23.11
C LEU A 373 27.30 24.29 22.96
N ASN A 374 27.98 25.41 22.70
CA ASN A 374 29.44 25.44 22.58
C ASN A 374 30.14 25.08 23.92
N GLU A 375 29.63 25.55 25.06
CA GLU A 375 30.13 25.17 26.39
C GLU A 375 29.90 23.68 26.70
N ALA A 376 28.78 23.12 26.23
CA ALA A 376 28.44 21.70 26.39
C ALA A 376 29.12 20.78 25.36
N GLY A 377 29.86 21.34 24.40
CA GLY A 377 30.49 20.58 23.31
C GLY A 377 29.49 20.01 22.29
N LEU A 378 28.31 20.62 22.16
CA LEU A 378 27.25 20.25 21.23
C LEU A 378 27.27 21.13 19.97
N LYS A 379 26.96 20.55 18.81
CA LYS A 379 26.82 21.28 17.54
C LYS A 379 25.35 21.53 17.19
N SER A 380 25.01 22.75 16.78
CA SER A 380 23.67 23.10 16.31
C SER A 380 23.43 22.55 14.90
N ILE A 381 22.44 21.67 14.73
CA ILE A 381 22.06 21.08 13.45
C ILE A 381 20.68 21.60 13.05
N MET A 382 20.63 22.26 11.90
CA MET A 382 19.42 22.85 11.31
C MET A 382 19.00 22.05 10.08
N TRP A 383 18.19 22.65 9.19
CA TRP A 383 17.80 22.07 7.90
C TRP A 383 17.66 23.18 6.86
N ASN A 384 17.77 22.80 5.59
CA ASN A 384 17.45 23.65 4.43
C ASN A 384 16.33 23.05 3.57
N ILE A 385 15.89 21.83 3.88
CA ILE A 385 14.81 21.11 3.20
C ILE A 385 13.82 20.64 4.27
N ASP A 386 12.59 21.12 4.19
CA ASP A 386 11.54 20.82 5.17
C ASP A 386 10.45 19.97 4.51
N SER A 387 10.22 18.77 5.03
CA SER A 387 9.20 17.86 4.50
C SER A 387 7.77 18.35 4.80
N MET A 388 7.61 19.17 5.84
CA MET A 388 6.32 19.56 6.41
C MET A 388 5.41 18.38 6.73
N ASP A 389 6.01 17.22 7.00
CA ASP A 389 5.33 16.00 7.43
C ASP A 389 4.64 16.14 8.79
N TRP A 390 4.79 17.25 9.51
CA TRP A 390 4.01 17.58 10.71
C TRP A 390 2.66 18.25 10.36
N ALA A 391 2.54 18.84 9.17
CA ALA A 391 1.39 19.67 8.79
C ALA A 391 0.58 19.11 7.62
N ASP A 392 1.27 18.46 6.67
CA ASP A 392 0.69 17.91 5.47
C ASP A 392 0.19 16.50 5.75
N PRO A 393 -1.13 16.24 5.73
CA PRO A 393 -1.66 14.92 6.02
C PRO A 393 -1.45 13.92 4.86
N VAL A 394 -1.04 14.38 3.67
CA VAL A 394 -0.98 13.57 2.45
C VAL A 394 0.45 13.15 2.12
N PRO A 395 0.79 11.84 2.20
CA PRO A 395 2.13 11.32 1.91
C PRO A 395 2.68 11.75 0.54
N GLU A 396 1.88 11.68 -0.52
CA GLU A 396 2.31 12.03 -1.88
C GLU A 396 2.70 13.51 -2.01
N SER A 397 2.02 14.39 -1.27
CA SER A 397 2.32 15.82 -1.23
C SER A 397 3.63 16.09 -0.48
N ILE A 398 3.89 15.36 0.61
CA ILE A 398 5.19 15.35 1.29
C ILE A 398 6.30 14.89 0.33
N VAL A 399 6.08 13.79 -0.40
CA VAL A 399 7.02 13.25 -1.39
C VAL A 399 7.37 14.32 -2.42
N GLN A 400 6.36 14.91 -3.06
CA GLN A 400 6.56 15.91 -4.11
C GLN A 400 7.30 17.14 -3.58
N ARG A 401 6.90 17.66 -2.40
CA ARG A 401 7.53 18.82 -1.75
C ARG A 401 9.01 18.57 -1.47
N VAL A 402 9.34 17.43 -0.87
CA VAL A 402 10.73 17.09 -0.53
C VAL A 402 11.55 16.98 -1.81
N LEU A 403 11.05 16.29 -2.83
CA LEU A 403 11.77 16.12 -4.09
C LEU A 403 11.99 17.45 -4.81
N ASP A 404 10.98 18.33 -4.88
CA ASP A 404 11.10 19.64 -5.50
C ASP A 404 12.15 20.51 -4.79
N GLN A 405 12.15 20.50 -3.45
CA GLN A 405 13.17 21.20 -2.66
C GLN A 405 14.57 20.58 -2.84
N VAL A 406 14.70 19.26 -2.84
CA VAL A 406 15.99 18.58 -3.04
C VAL A 406 16.52 18.80 -4.46
N HIS A 407 15.66 18.82 -5.48
CA HIS A 407 16.03 19.16 -6.87
C HIS A 407 16.44 20.62 -6.98
N LYS A 408 15.81 21.52 -6.25
CA LYS A 408 16.20 22.93 -6.24
C LYS A 408 17.53 23.16 -5.53
N GLU A 409 17.70 22.63 -4.33
CA GLU A 409 18.89 22.87 -3.48
C GLU A 409 20.08 21.99 -3.91
N GLN A 410 19.83 20.89 -4.62
CA GLN A 410 20.79 19.86 -5.05
C GLN A 410 21.53 19.14 -3.91
N ARG A 411 21.35 19.55 -2.65
CA ARG A 411 21.97 19.00 -1.44
C ARG A 411 21.27 19.55 -0.20
N GLY A 412 21.43 18.89 0.95
CA GLY A 412 20.93 19.47 2.18
C GLY A 412 20.68 18.51 3.33
N ILE A 413 20.22 19.06 4.45
CA ILE A 413 19.66 18.30 5.56
C ILE A 413 18.13 18.35 5.43
N ILE A 414 17.50 17.18 5.36
CA ILE A 414 16.04 17.01 5.25
C ILE A 414 15.47 16.77 6.65
N LEU A 415 14.50 17.60 7.05
CA LEU A 415 13.75 17.46 8.29
C LEU A 415 12.52 16.56 8.09
N PHE A 416 12.44 15.50 8.90
CA PHE A 416 11.26 14.66 9.13
C PHE A 416 11.01 14.53 10.64
N HIS A 417 9.89 13.92 11.01
CA HIS A 417 9.53 13.57 12.38
C HIS A 417 9.17 12.08 12.43
N ASP A 418 9.88 11.29 13.23
CA ASP A 418 9.64 9.83 13.36
C ASP A 418 8.47 9.50 14.29
N ILE A 419 7.62 10.48 14.54
CA ILE A 419 6.39 10.36 15.33
C ILE A 419 5.12 10.37 14.45
N HIS A 420 5.27 10.28 13.12
CA HIS A 420 4.18 10.40 12.16
C HIS A 420 4.11 9.24 11.14
N ASP A 421 2.95 8.59 11.05
CA ASP A 421 2.63 7.57 10.03
C ASP A 421 2.86 8.07 8.60
N ARG A 422 2.44 9.30 8.28
CA ARG A 422 2.64 9.89 6.94
C ARG A 422 4.11 10.08 6.57
N ALA A 423 4.99 10.32 7.55
CA ALA A 423 6.44 10.33 7.32
C ALA A 423 6.94 8.92 6.97
N VAL A 424 6.49 7.90 7.70
CA VAL A 424 6.77 6.48 7.40
C VAL A 424 6.30 6.10 6.00
N LYS A 425 5.10 6.52 5.60
CA LYS A 425 4.52 6.23 4.27
C LYS A 425 5.22 6.97 3.13
N ALA A 426 5.65 8.22 3.35
CA ALA A 426 6.32 9.04 2.34
C ALA A 426 7.79 8.66 2.13
N LEU A 427 8.49 8.26 3.19
CA LEU A 427 9.93 8.04 3.19
C LEU A 427 10.42 7.05 2.11
N PRO A 428 9.78 5.87 1.87
CA PRO A 428 10.22 4.96 0.82
C PRO A 428 10.21 5.58 -0.57
N GLN A 429 9.15 6.31 -0.93
CA GLN A 429 9.03 6.95 -2.25
C GLN A 429 10.07 8.06 -2.44
N ILE A 430 10.35 8.82 -1.38
CA ILE A 430 11.42 9.83 -1.37
C ILE A 430 12.77 9.16 -1.58
N LEU A 431 13.09 8.12 -0.81
CA LEU A 431 14.35 7.40 -0.93
C LEU A 431 14.51 6.76 -2.31
N ASP A 432 13.48 6.10 -2.82
CA ASP A 432 13.44 5.52 -4.17
C ASP A 432 13.80 6.57 -5.22
N ARG A 433 13.16 7.74 -5.15
CA ARG A 433 13.37 8.79 -6.14
C ARG A 433 14.73 9.47 -6.00
N LEU A 434 15.17 9.78 -4.78
CA LEU A 434 16.49 10.37 -4.53
C LEU A 434 17.61 9.45 -4.98
N ILE A 435 17.51 8.14 -4.68
CA ILE A 435 18.45 7.12 -5.16
C ILE A 435 18.40 7.04 -6.70
N ALA A 436 17.21 7.07 -7.31
CA ALA A 436 17.06 7.04 -8.75
C ALA A 436 17.70 8.25 -9.44
N ASP A 437 17.60 9.43 -8.81
CA ASP A 437 18.18 10.69 -9.27
C ASP A 437 19.69 10.81 -8.95
N GLY A 438 20.26 9.80 -8.28
CA GLY A 438 21.70 9.68 -8.00
C GLY A 438 22.18 10.47 -6.78
N TYR A 439 21.30 10.74 -5.81
CA TYR A 439 21.68 11.33 -4.54
C TYR A 439 22.37 10.31 -3.63
N GLN A 440 23.32 10.81 -2.85
CA GLN A 440 24.07 10.10 -1.82
C GLN A 440 23.56 10.52 -0.44
N PHE A 441 23.71 9.62 0.52
CA PHE A 441 23.26 9.83 1.89
C PHE A 441 24.46 9.94 2.83
N ALA A 442 24.56 11.05 3.53
CA ALA A 442 25.62 11.29 4.50
C ALA A 442 25.15 10.96 5.92
N GLY A 443 26.01 10.23 6.65
CA GLY A 443 25.81 9.90 8.05
C GLY A 443 26.82 10.61 8.94
N TRP A 444 26.53 10.66 10.24
CA TRP A 444 27.46 11.21 11.22
C TRP A 444 28.54 10.19 11.59
N ASN A 445 29.81 10.54 11.41
CA ASN A 445 30.94 9.65 11.71
C ASN A 445 31.58 9.89 13.10
N GLY A 446 30.96 10.72 13.94
CA GLY A 446 31.52 11.18 15.22
C GLY A 446 32.08 12.60 15.18
N ARG A 447 32.38 13.15 14.00
CA ARG A 447 32.98 14.50 13.85
C ARG A 447 32.27 15.38 12.83
N GLU A 448 31.89 14.81 11.69
CA GLU A 448 31.26 15.52 10.57
C GLU A 448 30.32 14.59 9.79
N PHE A 449 29.52 15.17 8.90
CA PHE A 449 28.67 14.40 7.98
C PHE A 449 29.49 13.92 6.79
N THR A 450 29.56 12.61 6.59
CA THR A 450 30.28 11.99 5.48
C THR A 450 29.44 10.93 4.80
N VAL A 451 29.55 10.83 3.47
CA VAL A 451 28.95 9.75 2.69
C VAL A 451 29.69 8.45 3.03
N ALA A 452 28.97 7.47 3.57
CA ALA A 452 29.57 6.18 3.89
C ALA A 452 30.06 5.48 2.62
N ARG A 453 31.28 4.93 2.64
CA ARG A 453 31.76 4.03 1.59
C ARG A 453 30.91 2.76 1.68
N ALA A 454 30.12 2.47 0.64
CA ALA A 454 29.11 1.39 0.61
C ALA A 454 29.57 0.12 1.35
N ARG A 455 28.78 -0.34 2.33
CA ARG A 455 28.98 -1.65 2.95
C ARG A 455 28.77 -2.70 1.86
N LYS A 456 29.82 -3.45 1.54
CA LYS A 456 29.70 -4.65 0.70
C LYS A 456 28.82 -5.65 1.44
N GLY A 457 27.63 -5.94 0.91
CA GLY A 457 26.88 -7.15 1.25
C GLY A 457 25.39 -7.02 1.59
N ALA A 458 24.77 -5.84 1.50
CA ALA A 458 23.35 -5.70 1.83
C ALA A 458 22.56 -5.15 0.64
N ALA A 459 22.10 -6.05 -0.22
CA ALA A 459 21.11 -5.74 -1.25
C ALA A 459 20.19 -6.95 -1.43
N SER A 460 19.21 -7.06 -0.54
CA SER A 460 17.94 -7.75 -0.75
C SER A 460 17.14 -7.59 0.53
N ASP A 461 16.10 -6.75 0.47
CA ASP A 461 14.91 -6.78 1.35
C ASP A 461 14.00 -5.57 1.05
N ALA A 462 13.97 -5.17 -0.23
CA ALA A 462 12.96 -4.27 -0.72
C ALA A 462 11.92 -5.11 -1.45
N THR A 463 10.68 -5.16 -0.94
CA THR A 463 9.54 -5.52 -1.78
C THR A 463 9.50 -4.55 -2.95
N VAL A 464 9.91 -5.03 -4.10
CA VAL A 464 9.99 -4.26 -5.33
C VAL A 464 8.57 -4.01 -5.81
N THR A 465 8.11 -2.77 -5.73
CA THR A 465 6.97 -2.36 -6.57
C THR A 465 7.52 -2.25 -7.99
N THR A 466 6.80 -2.80 -8.96
CA THR A 466 7.26 -2.88 -10.35
C THR A 466 7.42 -1.51 -11.03
N GLY A 467 7.02 -0.43 -10.36
CA GLY A 467 7.14 0.95 -10.84
C GLY A 467 6.27 1.25 -12.06
N TYR A 468 5.15 0.53 -12.23
CA TYR A 468 4.21 0.79 -13.32
C TYR A 468 3.16 1.82 -12.90
N GLU A 469 2.84 2.76 -13.79
CA GLU A 469 1.76 3.73 -13.59
C GLU A 469 0.39 3.10 -13.88
N LYS A 470 0.24 2.39 -15.00
CA LYS A 470 -0.98 1.63 -15.35
C LYS A 470 -0.68 0.23 -15.88
N SER A 471 -1.67 -0.65 -15.76
CA SER A 471 -1.59 -2.06 -16.15
C SER A 471 -2.74 -2.42 -17.07
N TRP A 472 -2.43 -2.68 -18.33
CA TRP A 472 -3.42 -2.96 -19.37
C TRP A 472 -3.35 -4.42 -19.81
N ALA A 473 -4.48 -5.03 -20.15
CA ALA A 473 -4.47 -6.35 -20.76
C ALA A 473 -5.48 -6.56 -21.88
N ILE A 474 -5.10 -7.39 -22.85
CA ILE A 474 -6.00 -7.97 -23.85
C ILE A 474 -5.94 -9.48 -23.68
N VAL A 475 -7.10 -10.11 -23.46
CA VAL A 475 -7.22 -11.53 -23.16
C VAL A 475 -8.25 -12.13 -24.12
N VAL A 476 -7.81 -13.01 -25.01
CA VAL A 476 -8.62 -13.57 -26.08
C VAL A 476 -8.71 -15.09 -25.91
N GLY A 477 -9.92 -15.65 -26.01
CA GLY A 477 -10.15 -17.10 -25.93
C GLY A 477 -11.24 -17.55 -26.89
N ILE A 478 -10.93 -18.53 -27.76
CA ILE A 478 -11.85 -18.94 -28.84
C ILE A 478 -12.03 -20.46 -28.85
N ASP A 479 -13.23 -20.91 -28.45
CA ASP A 479 -13.65 -22.31 -28.55
C ASP A 479 -14.49 -22.53 -29.81
N ASN A 480 -15.46 -21.65 -30.00
CA ASN A 480 -16.53 -21.80 -30.98
C ASN A 480 -16.16 -21.22 -32.34
N TYR A 481 -15.18 -21.82 -33.00
CA TYR A 481 -14.85 -21.47 -34.38
C TYR A 481 -15.98 -21.79 -35.36
N ALA A 482 -16.24 -20.87 -36.29
CA ALA A 482 -17.27 -21.03 -37.30
C ALA A 482 -16.86 -22.04 -38.40
N LYS A 483 -15.57 -22.04 -38.78
CA LYS A 483 -15.03 -22.81 -39.91
C LYS A 483 -13.85 -23.72 -39.53
N TRP A 484 -13.22 -23.48 -38.39
CA TRP A 484 -12.14 -24.30 -37.84
C TRP A 484 -12.69 -25.34 -36.86
N GLN A 485 -11.88 -26.34 -36.52
CA GLN A 485 -12.23 -27.30 -35.48
C GLN A 485 -12.47 -26.57 -34.16
N LYS A 486 -13.53 -26.93 -33.43
CA LYS A 486 -13.80 -26.33 -32.12
C LYS A 486 -12.78 -26.79 -31.08
N LEU A 487 -12.48 -25.90 -30.14
CA LEU A 487 -11.72 -26.19 -28.93
C LEU A 487 -12.67 -26.33 -27.74
N GLU A 488 -12.17 -26.82 -26.62
CA GLU A 488 -12.91 -27.12 -25.40
C GLU A 488 -12.63 -26.10 -24.28
N TYR A 489 -11.39 -25.60 -24.15
CA TYR A 489 -10.98 -24.84 -22.95
C TYR A 489 -10.48 -23.41 -23.19
N ALA A 490 -10.26 -22.95 -24.42
CA ALA A 490 -9.65 -21.66 -24.72
C ALA A 490 -10.45 -20.45 -24.15
N SER A 491 -11.78 -20.48 -24.16
CA SER A 491 -12.60 -19.43 -23.54
C SER A 491 -12.50 -19.44 -22.01
N HIS A 492 -12.30 -20.61 -21.40
CA HIS A 492 -12.15 -20.77 -19.96
C HIS A 492 -10.74 -20.37 -19.51
N ASP A 493 -9.72 -20.73 -20.28
CA ASP A 493 -8.33 -20.29 -20.15
C ASP A 493 -8.22 -18.77 -20.14
N ALA A 494 -8.83 -18.10 -21.13
CA ALA A 494 -8.90 -16.65 -21.17
C ALA A 494 -9.55 -16.05 -19.93
N GLN A 495 -10.64 -16.64 -19.43
CA GLN A 495 -11.28 -16.13 -18.22
C GLN A 495 -10.39 -16.29 -16.98
N ALA A 496 -9.77 -17.45 -16.79
CA ALA A 496 -8.91 -17.69 -15.64
C ALA A 496 -7.67 -16.79 -15.63
N VAL A 497 -7.07 -16.52 -16.80
CA VAL A 497 -5.99 -15.54 -16.91
C VAL A 497 -6.47 -14.13 -16.58
N ALA A 498 -7.63 -13.71 -17.08
CA ALA A 498 -8.20 -12.40 -16.76
C ALA A 498 -8.51 -12.23 -15.26
N ASP A 499 -9.08 -13.26 -14.63
CA ASP A 499 -9.36 -13.29 -13.19
C ASP A 499 -8.07 -13.23 -12.37
N THR A 500 -7.02 -13.93 -12.82
CA THR A 500 -5.69 -13.88 -12.20
C THR A 500 -5.06 -12.49 -12.31
N LEU A 501 -5.12 -11.86 -13.48
CA LEU A 501 -4.57 -10.52 -13.69
C LEU A 501 -5.29 -9.46 -12.84
N THR A 502 -6.62 -9.51 -12.81
CA THR A 502 -7.44 -8.55 -12.06
C THR A 502 -7.39 -8.77 -10.56
N GLY A 503 -7.44 -10.02 -10.10
CA GLY A 503 -7.43 -10.37 -8.68
C GLY A 503 -6.04 -10.33 -8.06
N GLN A 504 -5.07 -11.06 -8.63
CA GLN A 504 -3.76 -11.27 -8.02
C GLN A 504 -2.76 -10.15 -8.38
N PHE A 505 -2.79 -9.64 -9.61
CA PHE A 505 -1.76 -8.70 -10.09
C PHE A 505 -2.23 -7.26 -10.22
N GLY A 506 -3.43 -6.95 -9.73
CA GLY A 506 -3.94 -5.58 -9.60
C GLY A 506 -4.22 -4.88 -10.94
N PHE A 507 -4.50 -5.62 -12.01
CA PHE A 507 -4.95 -5.02 -13.26
C PHE A 507 -6.37 -4.48 -13.06
N PRO A 508 -6.64 -3.18 -13.30
CA PRO A 508 -8.00 -2.66 -13.20
C PRO A 508 -8.92 -3.39 -14.18
N SER A 509 -10.07 -3.87 -13.73
CA SER A 509 -11.03 -4.56 -14.61
C SER A 509 -11.47 -3.72 -15.81
N SER A 510 -11.47 -2.38 -15.66
CA SER A 510 -11.73 -1.43 -16.75
C SER A 510 -10.61 -1.35 -17.81
N GLN A 511 -9.43 -1.89 -17.52
CA GLN A 511 -8.24 -1.93 -18.39
C GLN A 511 -7.91 -3.35 -18.87
N VAL A 512 -8.72 -4.36 -18.48
CA VAL A 512 -8.62 -5.75 -18.96
C VAL A 512 -9.74 -6.01 -19.96
N ILE A 513 -9.36 -6.18 -21.22
CA ILE A 513 -10.28 -6.43 -22.32
C ILE A 513 -10.34 -7.94 -22.56
N VAL A 514 -11.52 -8.53 -22.36
CA VAL A 514 -11.74 -9.96 -22.58
C VAL A 514 -12.60 -10.15 -23.82
N LEU A 515 -12.05 -10.81 -24.85
CA LEU A 515 -12.77 -11.18 -26.08
C LEU A 515 -12.92 -12.70 -26.16
N LYS A 516 -14.16 -13.19 -26.10
CA LYS A 516 -14.44 -14.64 -26.12
C LYS A 516 -15.31 -15.02 -27.32
N ASN A 517 -14.99 -16.15 -27.95
CA ASN A 517 -15.78 -16.76 -29.02
C ASN A 517 -16.20 -15.77 -30.12
N GLU A 518 -17.50 -15.55 -30.31
CA GLU A 518 -18.07 -14.70 -31.36
C GLU A 518 -17.60 -13.23 -31.27
N GLN A 519 -17.11 -12.80 -30.11
CA GLN A 519 -16.55 -11.46 -29.93
C GLN A 519 -15.12 -11.35 -30.48
N ALA A 520 -14.39 -12.46 -30.60
CA ALA A 520 -13.00 -12.50 -31.00
C ALA A 520 -12.82 -12.53 -32.53
N THR A 521 -13.48 -11.59 -33.21
CA THR A 521 -13.31 -11.36 -34.64
C THR A 521 -11.99 -10.65 -34.94
N ARG A 522 -11.49 -10.78 -36.17
CA ARG A 522 -10.28 -10.09 -36.63
C ARG A 522 -10.33 -8.60 -36.32
N ASN A 523 -11.48 -7.97 -36.63
CA ASN A 523 -11.68 -6.54 -36.42
C ASN A 523 -11.68 -6.16 -34.93
N ASN A 524 -12.34 -6.94 -34.08
CA ASN A 524 -12.40 -6.63 -32.65
C ASN A 524 -11.04 -6.82 -31.96
N ILE A 525 -10.28 -7.84 -32.35
CA ILE A 525 -8.92 -8.06 -31.83
C ILE A 525 -8.02 -6.89 -32.22
N LEU A 526 -8.01 -6.48 -33.49
CA LEU A 526 -7.20 -5.34 -33.94
C LEU A 526 -7.68 -4.01 -33.34
N ALA A 527 -8.99 -3.81 -33.18
CA ALA A 527 -9.54 -2.64 -32.50
C ALA A 527 -9.15 -2.58 -31.02
N ALA A 528 -9.04 -3.74 -30.33
CA ALA A 528 -8.53 -3.77 -28.96
C ALA A 528 -7.09 -3.23 -28.89
N PHE A 529 -6.24 -3.57 -29.85
CA PHE A 529 -4.88 -3.01 -29.94
C PHE A 529 -4.87 -1.53 -30.34
N HIS A 530 -5.64 -1.12 -31.35
CA HIS A 530 -5.53 0.23 -31.91
C HIS A 530 -6.37 1.28 -31.20
N ASP A 531 -7.58 0.96 -30.73
CA ASP A 531 -8.51 1.96 -30.18
C ASP A 531 -8.43 2.05 -28.66
N ARG A 532 -8.02 0.95 -28.01
CA ARG A 532 -8.04 0.84 -26.55
C ARG A 532 -6.65 0.88 -25.92
N LEU A 533 -5.62 0.47 -26.66
CA LEU A 533 -4.20 0.61 -26.28
C LEU A 533 -3.46 1.67 -27.11
N ALA A 534 -4.20 2.57 -27.76
CA ALA A 534 -3.67 3.69 -28.54
C ALA A 534 -2.60 4.51 -27.79
N ASP A 535 -1.73 5.16 -28.57
CA ASP A 535 -0.61 5.99 -28.11
C ASP A 535 -1.00 7.11 -27.12
N ASP A 536 -2.25 7.56 -27.10
CA ASP A 536 -2.74 8.58 -26.16
C ASP A 536 -3.24 7.99 -24.83
N ARG A 537 -3.42 6.66 -24.74
CA ARG A 537 -3.95 5.97 -23.56
C ARG A 537 -2.90 5.25 -22.72
N THR A 538 -1.86 4.72 -23.37
CA THR A 538 -0.75 4.05 -22.68
C THR A 538 0.43 5.01 -22.49
N GLY A 539 0.95 5.10 -21.27
CA GLY A 539 2.10 5.94 -20.90
C GLY A 539 3.43 5.18 -20.95
N ARG A 540 4.54 5.91 -20.96
CA ARG A 540 5.90 5.33 -20.95
C ARG A 540 6.25 4.55 -19.69
N ASN A 541 5.47 4.66 -18.61
CA ASN A 541 5.67 3.86 -17.40
C ASN A 541 4.61 2.75 -17.27
N ASP A 542 3.80 2.51 -18.29
CA ASP A 542 2.77 1.47 -18.25
C ASP A 542 3.32 0.09 -18.63
N ARG A 543 2.53 -0.94 -18.31
CA ARG A 543 2.69 -2.30 -18.84
C ARG A 543 1.46 -2.77 -19.61
N VAL A 544 1.68 -3.61 -20.61
CA VAL A 544 0.64 -4.26 -21.41
C VAL A 544 0.87 -5.78 -21.43
N PHE A 545 -0.12 -6.55 -20.99
CA PHE A 545 -0.12 -8.00 -21.05
C PHE A 545 -1.14 -8.50 -22.08
N VAL A 546 -0.72 -9.37 -23.00
CA VAL A 546 -1.57 -9.89 -24.05
C VAL A 546 -1.60 -11.41 -23.94
N PHE A 547 -2.78 -11.98 -23.80
CA PHE A 547 -3.00 -13.42 -23.79
C PHE A 547 -3.94 -13.83 -24.93
N PHE A 548 -3.58 -14.88 -25.66
CA PHE A 548 -4.42 -15.48 -26.69
C PHE A 548 -4.43 -16.99 -26.52
N ALA A 549 -5.63 -17.58 -26.43
CA ALA A 549 -5.85 -19.02 -26.51
C ALA A 549 -6.75 -19.34 -27.70
N GLY A 550 -6.28 -20.21 -28.60
CA GLY A 550 -6.99 -20.56 -29.83
C GLY A 550 -6.12 -21.27 -30.85
N HIS A 551 -6.62 -21.37 -32.08
CA HIS A 551 -5.85 -21.91 -33.21
C HIS A 551 -4.75 -20.96 -33.67
N GLY A 552 -3.61 -21.56 -34.04
CA GLY A 552 -2.56 -20.92 -34.83
C GLY A 552 -2.35 -21.67 -36.14
N ALA A 553 -1.90 -20.96 -37.17
CA ALA A 553 -1.55 -21.56 -38.46
C ALA A 553 -0.22 -21.03 -38.98
N THR A 554 0.39 -21.80 -39.86
CA THR A 554 1.70 -21.52 -40.44
C THR A 554 1.58 -21.49 -41.96
N ARG A 555 2.36 -20.63 -42.61
CA ARG A 555 2.49 -20.62 -44.07
C ARG A 555 3.96 -20.48 -44.46
N GLN A 556 4.46 -21.43 -45.22
CA GLN A 556 5.81 -21.36 -45.76
C GLN A 556 5.91 -20.30 -46.86
N LEU A 557 6.84 -19.36 -46.70
CA LEU A 557 7.16 -18.34 -47.68
C LEU A 557 8.10 -18.90 -48.75
N ALA A 558 8.18 -18.23 -49.91
CA ALA A 558 9.11 -18.60 -50.99
C ALA A 558 10.59 -18.62 -50.56
N SER A 559 10.94 -17.93 -49.46
CA SER A 559 12.27 -17.96 -48.85
C SER A 559 12.56 -19.23 -48.03
N GLY A 560 11.60 -20.13 -47.89
CA GLY A 560 11.67 -21.30 -47.00
C GLY A 560 11.43 -21.00 -45.52
N ARG A 561 11.09 -19.74 -45.18
CA ARG A 561 10.71 -19.33 -43.82
C ARG A 561 9.22 -19.54 -43.60
N ASP A 562 8.84 -20.06 -42.44
CA ASP A 562 7.43 -20.11 -42.05
C ASP A 562 6.97 -18.77 -41.46
N LEU A 563 5.74 -18.38 -41.79
CA LEU A 563 5.06 -17.21 -41.24
C LEU A 563 3.84 -17.67 -40.45
N GLY A 564 3.81 -17.34 -39.16
CA GLY A 564 2.75 -17.70 -38.23
C GLY A 564 1.58 -16.71 -38.23
N TYR A 565 0.40 -17.24 -37.92
CA TYR A 565 -0.86 -16.52 -37.82
C TYR A 565 -1.60 -16.96 -36.57
N ILE A 566 -2.23 -16.02 -35.86
CA ILE A 566 -3.31 -16.34 -34.91
C ILE A 566 -4.63 -16.31 -35.66
N ILE A 567 -5.53 -17.24 -35.36
CA ILE A 567 -6.80 -17.43 -36.08
C ILE A 567 -7.95 -16.81 -35.30
N PRO A 568 -8.54 -15.69 -35.79
CA PRO A 568 -9.78 -15.13 -35.26
C PRO A 568 -10.99 -16.05 -35.55
N VAL A 569 -12.08 -15.85 -34.81
CA VAL A 569 -13.29 -16.71 -34.91
C VAL A 569 -13.91 -16.73 -36.32
N ASP A 570 -13.73 -15.62 -37.07
CA ASP A 570 -14.29 -15.37 -38.40
C ASP A 570 -13.36 -15.76 -39.57
N SER A 571 -12.16 -16.28 -39.29
CA SER A 571 -11.19 -16.66 -40.32
C SER A 571 -11.55 -17.98 -41.02
N ASP A 572 -11.31 -18.05 -42.34
CA ASP A 572 -11.49 -19.24 -43.16
C ASP A 572 -10.19 -20.05 -43.29
N PRO A 573 -10.17 -21.37 -42.99
CA PRO A 573 -8.99 -22.22 -43.19
C PRO A 573 -8.41 -22.21 -44.61
N LYS A 574 -9.18 -21.82 -45.62
CA LYS A 574 -8.72 -21.72 -47.02
C LYS A 574 -8.14 -20.35 -47.36
N GLU A 575 -8.53 -19.30 -46.64
CA GLU A 575 -8.18 -17.91 -46.92
C GLU A 575 -7.47 -17.22 -45.74
N PHE A 576 -6.99 -18.00 -44.76
CA PHE A 576 -6.41 -17.48 -43.50
C PHE A 576 -5.24 -16.52 -43.71
N ALA A 577 -4.51 -16.65 -44.81
CA ALA A 577 -3.44 -15.72 -45.15
C ALA A 577 -3.94 -14.26 -45.34
N THR A 578 -5.23 -14.08 -45.61
CA THR A 578 -5.90 -12.79 -45.84
C THR A 578 -6.70 -12.34 -44.62
N ASP A 579 -7.42 -13.24 -43.96
CA ASP A 579 -8.39 -12.92 -42.90
C ASP A 579 -7.93 -13.27 -41.47
N ALA A 580 -6.77 -13.89 -41.30
CA ALA A 580 -6.14 -14.04 -39.99
C ALA A 580 -5.26 -12.83 -39.63
N ILE A 581 -4.61 -12.88 -38.46
CA ILE A 581 -3.67 -11.84 -38.00
C ILE A 581 -2.27 -12.43 -38.04
N ALA A 582 -1.40 -11.83 -38.85
CA ALA A 582 -0.04 -12.31 -39.02
C ALA A 582 0.83 -11.93 -37.81
N MET A 583 1.84 -12.74 -37.49
CA MET A 583 2.79 -12.40 -36.42
C MET A 583 3.62 -11.16 -36.71
N THR A 584 3.77 -10.77 -37.98
CA THR A 584 4.33 -9.47 -38.37
C THR A 584 3.47 -8.31 -37.88
N ASP A 585 2.14 -8.45 -37.87
CA ASP A 585 1.23 -7.40 -37.40
C ASP A 585 1.38 -7.23 -35.89
N ILE A 586 1.49 -8.34 -35.14
CA ILE A 586 1.75 -8.32 -33.69
C ILE A 586 3.09 -7.65 -33.37
N GLN A 587 4.13 -7.87 -34.18
CA GLN A 587 5.42 -7.19 -34.00
C GLN A 587 5.32 -5.69 -34.22
N ASN A 588 4.65 -5.26 -35.29
CA ASN A 588 4.46 -3.84 -35.57
C ASN A 588 3.67 -3.16 -34.45
N ILE A 589 2.63 -3.84 -33.93
CA ILE A 589 1.84 -3.39 -32.77
C ILE A 589 2.73 -3.29 -31.53
N ALA A 590 3.56 -4.30 -31.26
CA ALA A 590 4.47 -4.29 -30.12
C ALA A 590 5.47 -3.12 -30.21
N GLU A 591 6.03 -2.87 -31.39
CA GLU A 591 6.98 -1.79 -31.64
C GLU A 591 6.33 -0.40 -31.51
N SER A 592 5.06 -0.24 -31.89
CA SER A 592 4.37 1.06 -31.82
C SER A 592 3.94 1.46 -30.40
N MET A 593 3.73 0.50 -29.49
CA MET A 593 3.24 0.79 -28.14
C MET A 593 4.17 1.70 -27.34
N GLN A 594 3.61 2.71 -26.65
CA GLN A 594 4.37 3.56 -25.72
C GLN A 594 4.71 2.90 -24.39
N ALA A 595 3.88 1.95 -23.95
CA ALA A 595 4.10 1.19 -22.72
C ALA A 595 5.53 0.63 -22.67
N LYS A 596 6.22 0.81 -21.56
CA LYS A 596 7.63 0.39 -21.46
C LYS A 596 7.77 -1.11 -21.47
N HIS A 597 6.88 -1.86 -20.81
CA HIS A 597 6.92 -3.32 -20.81
C HIS A 597 5.68 -3.93 -21.46
N VAL A 598 5.89 -4.72 -22.51
CA VAL A 598 4.82 -5.44 -23.22
C VAL A 598 5.18 -6.91 -23.27
N MET A 599 4.24 -7.77 -22.86
CA MET A 599 4.41 -9.22 -22.88
C MET A 599 3.24 -9.89 -23.61
N PHE A 600 3.58 -10.76 -24.55
CA PHE A 600 2.66 -11.57 -25.32
C PHE A 600 2.76 -13.03 -24.87
N VAL A 601 1.63 -13.64 -24.51
CA VAL A 601 1.53 -15.05 -24.13
C VAL A 601 0.52 -15.72 -25.06
N MET A 602 0.99 -16.69 -25.84
CA MET A 602 0.23 -17.30 -26.93
C MET A 602 0.05 -18.79 -26.67
N ASP A 603 -1.14 -19.17 -26.21
CA ASP A 603 -1.60 -20.55 -26.16
C ASP A 603 -2.14 -20.99 -27.52
N ALA A 604 -1.24 -20.97 -28.51
CA ALA A 604 -1.48 -21.30 -29.91
C ALA A 604 -0.14 -21.69 -30.59
N CYS A 605 -0.22 -22.32 -31.76
CA CYS A 605 0.96 -22.66 -32.57
C CYS A 605 1.73 -21.39 -32.98
N TYR A 606 3.07 -21.46 -32.99
CA TYR A 606 3.91 -20.36 -33.47
C TYR A 606 4.96 -20.84 -34.48
N SER A 607 5.06 -20.17 -35.64
CA SER A 607 6.14 -20.40 -36.61
C SER A 607 6.71 -19.09 -37.17
N GLY A 608 7.93 -18.75 -36.77
CA GLY A 608 8.86 -17.97 -37.57
C GLY A 608 8.72 -16.44 -37.51
N LEU A 609 9.78 -15.80 -37.01
CA LEU A 609 10.22 -14.44 -37.35
C LEU A 609 11.69 -14.23 -36.95
N GLY A 610 12.41 -13.38 -37.68
CA GLY A 610 13.80 -12.99 -37.35
C GLY A 610 13.81 -11.95 -36.23
N LEU A 611 14.47 -12.27 -35.11
CA LEU A 611 14.59 -11.39 -33.94
C LEU A 611 16.05 -11.09 -33.62
N THR A 612 16.25 -10.02 -32.84
CA THR A 612 17.55 -9.58 -32.36
C THR A 612 17.98 -10.38 -31.13
N ARG A 613 19.27 -10.74 -31.04
CA ARG A 613 19.84 -11.39 -29.85
C ARG A 613 19.73 -10.45 -28.65
N GLY A 614 18.87 -10.79 -27.68
CA GLY A 614 18.86 -10.17 -26.36
C GLY A 614 20.21 -10.34 -25.67
N GLY A 615 20.78 -9.24 -25.15
CA GLY A 615 22.07 -9.24 -24.46
C GLY A 615 22.00 -9.87 -23.06
N PRO A 616 23.14 -10.25 -22.46
CA PRO A 616 23.19 -10.88 -21.14
C PRO A 616 22.74 -9.90 -20.04
N SER A 617 21.90 -10.38 -19.12
CA SER A 617 21.51 -9.64 -17.92
C SER A 617 22.69 -9.56 -16.95
N SER A 618 22.91 -8.37 -16.37
CA SER A 618 23.93 -8.13 -15.35
C SER A 618 23.28 -7.89 -13.98
N SER A 619 24.07 -8.04 -12.91
CA SER A 619 23.63 -8.19 -11.51
C SER A 619 22.96 -6.97 -10.85
N SER A 620 22.61 -5.90 -11.58
CA SER A 620 21.80 -4.78 -11.07
C SER A 620 20.38 -4.79 -11.65
N PHE A 621 19.78 -5.99 -11.61
CA PHE A 621 18.59 -6.40 -12.36
C PHE A 621 17.42 -5.41 -12.28
N LEU A 622 17.01 -4.98 -11.10
CA LEU A 622 15.74 -4.27 -10.92
C LEU A 622 15.77 -2.79 -11.35
N ARG A 623 16.89 -2.08 -11.15
CA ARG A 623 17.04 -0.65 -11.51
C ARG A 623 17.33 -0.44 -13.00
N GLU A 624 18.01 -1.38 -13.66
CA GLU A 624 18.18 -1.35 -15.11
C GLU A 624 16.91 -1.81 -15.82
N ASN A 625 16.22 -2.81 -15.27
CA ASN A 625 14.99 -3.35 -15.84
C ASN A 625 13.88 -2.30 -15.90
N ALA A 626 13.70 -1.51 -14.84
CA ALA A 626 12.72 -0.42 -14.82
C ALA A 626 12.98 0.71 -15.83
N ARG A 627 14.15 0.75 -16.51
CA ARG A 627 14.52 1.82 -17.46
C ARG A 627 14.48 1.41 -18.93
N ARG A 628 14.58 0.11 -19.25
CA ARG A 628 14.69 -0.40 -20.62
C ARG A 628 13.35 -0.90 -21.13
N SER A 629 13.00 -0.63 -22.38
CA SER A 629 11.78 -1.17 -22.96
C SER A 629 11.86 -2.70 -23.11
N ALA A 630 10.78 -3.40 -22.76
CA ALA A 630 10.63 -4.85 -22.89
C ALA A 630 9.53 -5.15 -23.91
N ARG A 631 9.82 -6.00 -24.90
CA ARG A 631 8.84 -6.58 -25.82
C ARG A 631 9.13 -8.07 -25.84
N GLN A 632 8.37 -8.85 -25.08
CA GLN A 632 8.66 -10.27 -24.86
C GLN A 632 7.49 -11.13 -25.33
N MET A 633 7.78 -12.35 -25.75
CA MET A 633 6.78 -13.32 -26.18
C MET A 633 7.08 -14.72 -25.64
N LEU A 634 6.04 -15.39 -25.13
CA LEU A 634 6.03 -16.79 -24.70
C LEU A 634 4.92 -17.53 -25.47
N THR A 635 5.23 -18.67 -26.10
CA THR A 635 4.28 -19.44 -26.90
C THR A 635 4.13 -20.87 -26.37
N ALA A 636 2.99 -21.51 -26.61
CA ALA A 636 2.71 -22.86 -26.12
C ALA A 636 3.31 -23.99 -26.96
N GLY A 637 3.61 -23.74 -28.24
CA GLY A 637 4.18 -24.75 -29.13
C GLY A 637 5.01 -24.16 -30.27
N GLY A 638 5.83 -25.02 -30.87
CA GLY A 638 6.61 -24.70 -32.07
C GLY A 638 5.77 -24.74 -33.36
N ALA A 639 6.46 -24.64 -34.51
CA ALA A 639 5.79 -24.71 -35.81
C ALA A 639 5.00 -26.02 -35.93
N ASP A 640 3.73 -25.91 -36.34
CA ASP A 640 2.82 -27.04 -36.61
C ASP A 640 2.41 -27.92 -35.40
N GLN A 641 2.74 -27.51 -34.16
CA GLN A 641 2.28 -28.20 -32.95
C GLN A 641 0.94 -27.64 -32.46
N GLN A 642 -0.12 -28.43 -32.59
CA GLN A 642 -1.41 -28.09 -32.00
C GLN A 642 -1.35 -28.04 -30.47
N VAL A 643 -2.15 -27.16 -29.88
CA VAL A 643 -2.27 -27.01 -28.43
C VAL A 643 -2.89 -28.27 -27.82
N ALA A 644 -2.31 -28.74 -26.72
CA ALA A 644 -2.87 -29.85 -25.95
C ALA A 644 -4.05 -29.37 -25.10
N ASP A 645 -5.24 -29.40 -25.69
CA ASP A 645 -6.52 -28.99 -25.11
C ASP A 645 -7.11 -30.09 -24.20
N ALA A 646 -6.30 -30.59 -23.24
CA ALA A 646 -6.64 -31.72 -22.37
C ALA A 646 -6.02 -31.60 -20.96
N GLY A 647 -5.83 -30.38 -20.48
CA GLY A 647 -5.26 -30.12 -19.16
C GLY A 647 -6.32 -30.19 -18.03
N PRO A 648 -5.87 -30.17 -16.76
CA PRO A 648 -6.75 -30.36 -15.62
C PRO A 648 -7.66 -29.15 -15.36
N ASN A 649 -8.83 -29.41 -14.76
CA ASN A 649 -9.82 -28.40 -14.38
C ASN A 649 -10.37 -27.57 -15.55
N GLY A 650 -10.37 -28.15 -16.76
CA GLY A 650 -10.88 -27.50 -17.96
C GLY A 650 -9.97 -26.41 -18.49
N HIS A 651 -8.66 -26.64 -18.44
CA HIS A 651 -7.64 -25.76 -18.99
C HIS A 651 -6.80 -26.50 -20.03
N SER A 652 -6.16 -25.80 -20.97
CA SER A 652 -5.06 -26.41 -21.72
C SER A 652 -3.90 -26.77 -20.79
N VAL A 653 -3.03 -27.70 -21.20
CA VAL A 653 -1.83 -28.04 -20.41
C VAL A 653 -0.93 -26.82 -20.22
N PHE A 654 -0.77 -25.99 -21.26
CA PHE A 654 0.05 -24.78 -21.21
C PHE A 654 -0.53 -23.74 -20.24
N THR A 655 -1.82 -23.42 -20.38
CA THR A 655 -2.47 -22.42 -19.53
C THR A 655 -2.51 -22.88 -18.07
N TRP A 656 -2.73 -24.17 -17.83
CA TRP A 656 -2.67 -24.72 -16.48
C TRP A 656 -1.28 -24.51 -15.83
N VAL A 657 -0.19 -24.81 -16.55
CA VAL A 657 1.18 -24.58 -16.05
C VAL A 657 1.46 -23.08 -15.87
N LEU A 658 1.00 -22.25 -16.80
CA LEU A 658 1.13 -20.79 -16.73
C LEU A 658 0.47 -20.23 -15.46
N LEU A 659 -0.76 -20.66 -15.15
CA LEU A 659 -1.48 -20.22 -13.96
C LEU A 659 -0.77 -20.66 -12.68
N GLN A 660 -0.10 -21.81 -12.66
CA GLN A 660 0.73 -22.20 -11.52
C GLN A 660 1.97 -21.33 -11.36
N ALA A 661 2.62 -21.00 -12.48
CA ALA A 661 3.77 -20.11 -12.47
C ALA A 661 3.37 -18.75 -11.88
N LEU A 662 2.26 -18.19 -12.36
CA LEU A 662 1.68 -16.95 -11.86
C LEU A 662 1.18 -17.04 -10.41
N ALA A 663 0.74 -18.22 -9.96
CA ALA A 663 0.37 -18.46 -8.56
C ALA A 663 1.58 -18.53 -7.60
N GLY A 664 2.79 -18.21 -8.06
CA GLY A 664 3.99 -18.06 -7.23
C GLY A 664 5.11 -19.04 -7.58
N LYS A 665 4.83 -20.16 -8.25
CA LYS A 665 5.89 -21.11 -8.64
C LYS A 665 6.87 -20.56 -9.67
N GLY A 666 6.48 -19.50 -10.37
CA GLY A 666 7.32 -18.79 -11.32
C GLY A 666 8.37 -17.89 -10.65
N ASP A 667 8.28 -17.65 -9.34
CA ASP A 667 9.32 -16.91 -8.58
C ASP A 667 10.47 -17.88 -8.26
N LEU A 668 11.30 -18.13 -9.26
CA LEU A 668 12.37 -19.13 -9.19
C LEU A 668 13.53 -18.72 -8.27
N ASN A 669 13.65 -17.42 -7.97
CA ASN A 669 14.73 -16.88 -7.15
C ASN A 669 14.23 -16.45 -5.73
N GLY A 670 12.93 -16.46 -5.49
CA GLY A 670 12.35 -16.14 -4.18
C GLY A 670 12.41 -14.65 -3.81
N ASP A 671 12.47 -13.74 -4.78
CA ASP A 671 12.54 -12.29 -4.52
C ASP A 671 11.16 -11.61 -4.47
N GLY A 672 10.07 -12.38 -4.67
CA GLY A 672 8.70 -11.88 -4.68
C GLY A 672 8.26 -11.30 -6.02
N LEU A 673 9.08 -11.44 -7.07
CA LEU A 673 8.76 -11.06 -8.44
C LEU A 673 8.77 -12.27 -9.36
N ILE A 674 8.02 -12.17 -10.45
CA ILE A 674 8.09 -13.10 -11.57
C ILE A 674 8.40 -12.29 -12.82
N THR A 675 9.60 -12.43 -13.35
CA THR A 675 9.99 -11.81 -14.61
C THR A 675 9.57 -12.64 -15.82
N GLY A 676 9.55 -12.03 -17.01
CA GLY A 676 9.28 -12.76 -18.25
C GLY A 676 10.23 -13.95 -18.44
N THR A 677 11.51 -13.77 -18.11
CA THR A 677 12.52 -14.84 -18.12
C THR A 677 12.23 -15.94 -17.11
N GLU A 678 11.85 -15.61 -15.87
CA GLU A 678 11.51 -16.61 -14.86
C GLU A 678 10.24 -17.37 -15.20
N LEU A 679 9.22 -16.65 -15.69
CA LEU A 679 7.98 -17.26 -16.18
C LEU A 679 8.28 -18.28 -17.27
N ALA A 680 9.11 -17.93 -18.25
CA ALA A 680 9.50 -18.83 -19.33
C ALA A 680 10.36 -19.99 -18.85
N ALA A 681 11.31 -19.73 -17.94
CA ALA A 681 12.18 -20.75 -17.35
C ALA A 681 11.39 -21.78 -16.52
N TYR A 682 10.25 -21.39 -15.94
CA TYR A 682 9.33 -22.31 -15.28
C TYR A 682 8.42 -23.03 -16.31
N VAL A 683 7.70 -22.27 -17.15
CA VAL A 683 6.63 -22.81 -18.00
C VAL A 683 7.17 -23.77 -19.07
N ALA A 684 8.25 -23.40 -19.77
CA ALA A 684 8.72 -24.17 -20.91
C ALA A 684 9.13 -25.61 -20.57
N PRO A 685 10.04 -25.87 -19.60
CA PRO A 685 10.40 -27.24 -19.23
C PRO A 685 9.23 -28.00 -18.60
N ALA A 686 8.38 -27.34 -17.81
CA ALA A 686 7.22 -27.97 -17.20
C ALA A 686 6.23 -28.52 -18.24
N VAL A 687 5.88 -27.71 -19.25
CA VAL A 687 4.96 -28.13 -20.32
C VAL A 687 5.59 -29.22 -21.17
N SER A 688 6.86 -29.08 -21.59
CA SER A 688 7.54 -30.09 -22.41
C SER A 688 7.75 -31.43 -21.69
N ALA A 689 7.74 -31.46 -20.36
CA ALA A 689 7.84 -32.70 -19.60
C ALA A 689 6.53 -33.50 -19.56
N VAL A 690 5.39 -32.83 -19.72
CA VAL A 690 4.06 -33.45 -19.57
C VAL A 690 3.22 -33.42 -20.85
N SER A 691 3.71 -32.78 -21.92
CA SER A 691 3.07 -32.63 -23.23
C SER A 691 4.11 -32.74 -24.36
N GLN A 692 3.64 -32.97 -25.59
CA GLN A 692 4.48 -32.91 -26.80
C GLN A 692 4.81 -31.48 -27.24
N GLN A 693 4.21 -30.50 -26.55
CA GLN A 693 4.42 -29.08 -26.79
C GLN A 693 5.85 -28.66 -26.43
N THR A 694 6.43 -27.81 -27.29
CA THR A 694 7.72 -27.17 -27.07
C THR A 694 7.54 -25.65 -26.99
N PRO A 695 7.24 -25.10 -25.79
CA PRO A 695 7.11 -23.66 -25.62
C PRO A 695 8.37 -22.90 -26.03
N ALA A 696 8.18 -21.75 -26.65
CA ALA A 696 9.27 -20.88 -27.10
C ALA A 696 9.19 -19.51 -26.41
N PHE A 697 10.35 -18.91 -26.13
CA PHE A 697 10.46 -17.60 -25.50
C PHE A 697 11.50 -16.71 -26.18
N GLY A 698 11.24 -15.41 -26.24
CA GLY A 698 12.21 -14.44 -26.76
C GLY A 698 11.71 -13.00 -26.80
N SER A 699 12.57 -12.11 -27.31
CA SER A 699 12.29 -10.68 -27.44
C SER A 699 11.84 -10.31 -28.86
N LEU A 700 10.81 -9.47 -28.97
CA LEU A 700 10.34 -8.87 -30.22
C LEU A 700 11.13 -7.59 -30.58
N PRO A 701 11.03 -7.08 -31.83
CA PRO A 701 11.62 -5.79 -32.21
C PRO A 701 11.16 -4.65 -31.28
N GLY A 702 12.02 -3.65 -31.08
CA GLY A 702 11.78 -2.56 -30.13
C GLY A 702 12.13 -2.87 -28.68
N SER A 703 12.49 -4.11 -28.32
CA SER A 703 13.02 -4.43 -26.99
C SER A 703 14.46 -3.91 -26.83
N GLN A 704 14.75 -3.36 -25.66
CA GLN A 704 16.05 -2.82 -25.25
C GLN A 704 16.70 -3.64 -24.13
N GLY A 705 16.27 -4.89 -23.93
CA GLY A 705 16.76 -5.76 -22.87
C GLY A 705 16.17 -5.45 -21.48
N GLY A 706 14.95 -4.91 -21.44
CA GLY A 706 14.09 -4.97 -20.25
C GLY A 706 13.27 -6.27 -20.22
N GLU A 707 12.58 -6.48 -19.11
CA GLU A 707 11.80 -7.64 -18.72
C GLU A 707 10.43 -7.16 -18.21
N PHE A 708 9.38 -7.83 -18.66
CA PHE A 708 8.09 -7.75 -18.03
C PHE A 708 8.16 -8.33 -16.61
N VAL A 709 7.44 -7.73 -15.67
CA VAL A 709 7.51 -8.11 -14.24
C VAL A 709 6.10 -8.21 -13.67
N PHE A 710 5.84 -9.31 -12.98
CA PHE A 710 4.74 -9.48 -12.03
C PHE A 710 5.27 -9.38 -10.61
N GLN A 711 4.49 -8.76 -9.72
CA GLN A 711 4.75 -8.79 -8.30
C GLN A 711 3.82 -9.81 -7.67
N VAL A 712 4.37 -10.79 -6.97
CA VAL A 712 3.58 -11.79 -6.24
C VAL A 712 2.99 -11.09 -5.01
N PRO A 713 1.65 -10.95 -4.89
CA PRO A 713 1.06 -10.33 -3.71
C PRO A 713 1.24 -11.22 -2.48
N ASP A 714 1.24 -10.63 -1.29
CA ASP A 714 1.04 -11.37 -0.04
C ASP A 714 -0.33 -12.07 -0.13
N SER A 715 -0.36 -13.40 -0.21
CA SER A 715 -1.62 -14.16 -0.29
C SER A 715 -2.53 -13.76 0.86
N GLN A 716 -3.81 -13.47 0.61
CA GLN A 716 -4.78 -13.16 1.67
C GLN A 716 -5.77 -14.30 1.95
N GLU A 717 -5.55 -15.48 1.39
CA GLU A 717 -6.47 -16.61 1.58
C GLU A 717 -6.40 -17.17 3.00
N TYR A 718 -7.52 -17.07 3.72
CA TYR A 718 -7.80 -17.77 4.96
C TYR A 718 -8.57 -19.05 4.63
N LEU A 719 -7.95 -20.20 4.86
CA LEU A 719 -8.58 -21.49 4.61
C LEU A 719 -9.85 -21.67 5.45
N ASN A 720 -10.90 -22.15 4.79
CA ASN A 720 -12.20 -22.49 5.37
C ASN A 720 -12.88 -23.61 4.56
N ALA A 721 -14.13 -23.94 4.90
CA ALA A 721 -14.87 -25.03 4.25
C ALA A 721 -15.07 -24.84 2.72
N ASP A 722 -15.10 -23.60 2.24
CA ASP A 722 -15.27 -23.26 0.82
C ASP A 722 -13.95 -23.27 0.03
N SER A 723 -12.80 -23.42 0.70
CA SER A 723 -11.48 -23.47 0.05
C SER A 723 -11.35 -24.70 -0.84
N ARG A 724 -11.30 -24.47 -2.17
CA ARG A 724 -11.29 -25.51 -3.21
C ARG A 724 -10.04 -26.39 -3.15
N GLN A 725 -10.22 -27.68 -3.43
CA GLN A 725 -9.15 -28.67 -3.54
C GLN A 725 -8.93 -29.05 -5.01
N LEU A 726 -7.72 -29.43 -5.37
CA LEU A 726 -7.41 -29.99 -6.68
C LEU A 726 -8.05 -31.37 -6.86
N THR A 727 -8.40 -31.66 -8.11
CA THR A 727 -8.83 -32.99 -8.58
C THR A 727 -7.66 -33.96 -8.59
N ALA A 728 -7.94 -35.27 -8.60
CA ALA A 728 -6.89 -36.30 -8.61
C ALA A 728 -5.98 -36.16 -9.85
N ASP A 729 -6.56 -35.89 -11.01
CA ASP A 729 -5.81 -35.70 -12.26
C ASP A 729 -4.94 -34.44 -12.21
N ALA A 730 -5.44 -33.35 -11.62
CA ALA A 730 -4.64 -32.13 -11.41
C ALA A 730 -3.45 -32.38 -10.46
N ILE A 731 -3.65 -33.14 -9.38
CA ILE A 731 -2.56 -33.52 -8.46
C ILE A 731 -1.53 -34.41 -9.18
N ALA A 732 -1.99 -35.39 -9.97
CA ALA A 732 -1.11 -36.27 -10.72
C ALA A 732 -0.27 -35.51 -11.76
N LEU A 733 -0.87 -34.54 -12.46
CA LEU A 733 -0.12 -33.67 -13.37
C LEU A 733 0.87 -32.79 -12.61
N ASN A 734 0.49 -32.25 -11.44
CA ASN A 734 1.38 -31.41 -10.64
C ASN A 734 2.63 -32.16 -10.18
N ASN A 735 2.46 -33.39 -9.71
CA ASN A 735 3.57 -34.23 -9.32
C ASN A 735 4.53 -34.51 -10.49
N LYS A 736 4.00 -34.65 -11.71
CA LYS A 736 4.85 -34.83 -12.91
C LYS A 736 5.62 -33.56 -13.26
N VAL A 737 4.97 -32.39 -13.17
CA VAL A 737 5.62 -31.09 -13.38
C VAL A 737 6.71 -30.85 -12.35
N ASP A 738 6.39 -31.04 -11.06
CA ASP A 738 7.35 -30.83 -9.97
C ASP A 738 8.55 -31.79 -10.09
N ALA A 739 8.30 -33.08 -10.41
CA ALA A 739 9.40 -34.04 -10.64
C ALA A 739 10.30 -33.66 -11.84
N ALA A 740 9.72 -33.07 -12.88
CA ALA A 740 10.48 -32.58 -14.03
C ALA A 740 11.30 -31.33 -13.71
N GLN A 741 10.76 -30.44 -12.87
CA GLN A 741 11.47 -29.26 -12.37
C GLN A 741 12.64 -29.66 -11.46
N ASP A 742 12.42 -30.58 -10.53
CA ASP A 742 13.46 -31.10 -9.62
C ASP A 742 14.61 -31.77 -10.39
N ALA A 743 14.32 -32.48 -11.47
CA ALA A 743 15.33 -33.06 -12.36
C ALA A 743 16.17 -31.99 -13.11
N SER A 744 15.63 -30.77 -13.26
CA SER A 744 16.29 -29.60 -13.87
C SER A 744 16.93 -28.66 -12.83
N ALA A 745 16.70 -28.88 -11.53
CA ALA A 745 16.92 -27.92 -10.43
C ALA A 745 18.39 -27.79 -9.95
N ALA A 746 19.35 -27.76 -10.86
CA ALA A 746 20.77 -27.56 -10.54
C ALA A 746 21.30 -26.19 -10.97
N GLN A 747 20.60 -25.08 -10.65
CA GLN A 747 21.06 -23.68 -10.87
C GLN A 747 21.70 -23.38 -12.24
N ALA A 748 21.44 -24.25 -13.21
CA ALA A 748 22.01 -24.21 -14.53
C ALA A 748 21.03 -23.44 -15.40
N PRO A 749 21.53 -22.62 -16.31
CA PRO A 749 20.65 -21.88 -17.20
C PRO A 749 19.76 -22.82 -18.01
N VAL A 750 18.47 -22.54 -17.95
CA VAL A 750 17.40 -23.33 -18.56
C VAL A 750 17.47 -23.13 -20.07
N THR A 751 17.49 -24.22 -20.82
CA THR A 751 17.49 -24.16 -22.29
C THR A 751 16.06 -24.28 -22.79
N VAL A 752 15.57 -23.23 -23.44
CA VAL A 752 14.22 -23.17 -24.03
C VAL A 752 14.33 -23.04 -25.55
N ALA A 753 13.25 -23.36 -26.28
CA ALA A 753 13.18 -23.02 -27.70
C ALA A 753 13.15 -21.49 -27.85
N ASP A 754 13.89 -20.96 -28.82
CA ASP A 754 13.74 -19.55 -29.21
C ASP A 754 12.63 -19.39 -30.26
N LEU A 755 12.24 -18.15 -30.53
CA LEU A 755 11.21 -17.80 -31.51
C LEU A 755 11.65 -18.02 -32.98
N GLN A 756 12.84 -18.56 -33.23
CA GLN A 756 13.33 -18.96 -34.56
C GLN A 756 13.39 -20.50 -34.70
N GLY A 757 13.03 -21.27 -33.67
CA GLY A 757 13.18 -22.72 -33.64
C GLY A 757 14.58 -23.20 -33.25
N GLY A 758 15.46 -22.29 -32.84
CA GLY A 758 16.74 -22.57 -32.19
C GLY A 758 16.61 -22.79 -30.68
N LYS A 759 17.74 -22.71 -29.97
CA LYS A 759 17.81 -22.88 -28.51
C LYS A 759 18.33 -21.61 -27.86
N ALA A 760 17.57 -21.06 -26.91
CA ALA A 760 17.98 -19.96 -26.05
C ALA A 760 18.33 -20.46 -24.64
N ARG A 761 19.41 -19.92 -24.08
CA ARG A 761 19.88 -20.23 -22.74
C ARG A 761 19.42 -19.12 -21.79
N LEU A 762 18.39 -19.37 -20.99
CA LEU A 762 17.86 -18.44 -20.01
C LEU A 762 18.68 -18.49 -18.73
N VAL A 763 19.20 -17.33 -18.31
CA VAL A 763 19.89 -17.19 -17.03
C VAL A 763 18.91 -16.55 -16.06
N VAL A 764 18.40 -17.36 -15.13
CA VAL A 764 17.58 -16.87 -14.02
C VAL A 764 18.49 -16.12 -13.04
N PRO A 765 18.13 -14.91 -12.60
CA PRO A 765 18.88 -14.19 -11.58
C PRO A 765 19.08 -15.04 -10.33
N THR A 766 20.26 -14.93 -9.71
CA THR A 766 20.52 -15.64 -8.46
C THR A 766 19.80 -14.92 -7.32
N ALA A 767 19.05 -15.68 -6.53
CA ALA A 767 18.35 -15.23 -5.33
C ALA A 767 19.27 -14.40 -4.42
N GLY A 768 18.81 -13.22 -4.00
CA GLY A 768 19.33 -12.56 -2.80
C GLY A 768 18.80 -13.25 -1.53
N PRO A 769 19.41 -13.06 -0.35
CA PRO A 769 18.83 -13.55 0.89
C PRO A 769 17.45 -12.91 1.15
N ALA A 770 16.40 -13.72 1.17
CA ALA A 770 15.03 -13.27 1.42
C ALA A 770 14.78 -12.97 2.92
N SER A 771 14.11 -11.86 3.21
CA SER A 771 13.66 -11.49 4.56
C SER A 771 12.85 -12.60 5.22
N ASP A 772 12.82 -12.61 6.55
CA ASP A 772 11.96 -13.51 7.34
C ASP A 772 10.49 -13.36 6.96
N ARG A 773 10.05 -12.13 6.62
CA ARG A 773 8.69 -11.88 6.12
C ARG A 773 8.43 -12.57 4.78
N GLN A 774 9.32 -12.41 3.80
CA GLN A 774 9.17 -13.05 2.48
C GLN A 774 9.24 -14.57 2.60
N ARG A 775 10.18 -15.10 3.39
CA ARG A 775 10.27 -16.54 3.64
C ARG A 775 9.04 -17.08 4.36
N ALA A 776 8.46 -16.30 5.28
CA ALA A 776 7.19 -16.66 5.91
C ALA A 776 6.02 -16.67 4.92
N GLN A 777 5.95 -15.67 4.04
CA GLN A 777 4.94 -15.61 2.99
C GLN A 777 5.07 -16.78 2.00
N GLN A 778 6.28 -17.07 1.53
CA GLN A 778 6.59 -18.21 0.65
C GLN A 778 6.19 -19.54 1.31
N ALA A 779 6.50 -19.71 2.60
CA ALA A 779 6.08 -20.88 3.34
C ALA A 779 4.54 -20.95 3.47
N ASN A 780 3.85 -19.84 3.70
CA ASN A 780 2.38 -19.81 3.70
C ASN A 780 1.79 -20.16 2.32
N ASP A 781 2.33 -19.63 1.23
CA ASP A 781 1.84 -19.88 -0.13
C ASP A 781 2.06 -21.33 -0.54
N ARG A 782 3.23 -21.89 -0.19
CA ARG A 782 3.51 -23.31 -0.34
C ARG A 782 2.55 -24.15 0.49
N GLY A 783 2.24 -23.75 1.72
CA GLY A 783 1.24 -24.39 2.56
C GLY A 783 -0.15 -24.42 1.93
N LEU A 784 -0.60 -23.30 1.33
CA LEU A 784 -1.87 -23.21 0.61
C LEU A 784 -1.92 -24.16 -0.58
N GLN A 785 -0.83 -24.22 -1.36
CA GLN A 785 -0.72 -25.13 -2.50
C GLN A 785 -0.81 -26.60 -2.07
N LEU A 786 -0.01 -27.00 -1.09
CA LEU A 786 -0.01 -28.36 -0.54
C LEU A 786 -1.37 -28.72 0.06
N TYR A 787 -2.05 -27.76 0.69
CA TYR A 787 -3.41 -27.95 1.15
C TYR A 787 -4.35 -28.23 -0.02
N ARG A 788 -4.28 -27.47 -1.14
CA ARG A 788 -5.11 -27.71 -2.34
C ARG A 788 -4.84 -29.09 -2.94
N GLU A 789 -3.62 -29.60 -2.83
CA GLU A 789 -3.20 -30.94 -3.26
C GLU A 789 -3.58 -32.07 -2.29
N LYS A 790 -4.27 -31.74 -1.19
CA LYS A 790 -4.62 -32.69 -0.10
C LYS A 790 -3.41 -33.25 0.65
N GLN A 791 -2.24 -32.62 0.55
CA GLN A 791 -1.02 -32.98 1.27
C GLN A 791 -0.99 -32.29 2.64
N TYR A 792 -1.92 -32.65 3.53
CA TYR A 792 -2.16 -31.92 4.77
C TYR A 792 -0.96 -31.89 5.73
N ASP A 793 -0.19 -32.97 5.84
CA ASP A 793 0.97 -32.99 6.73
C ASP A 793 2.07 -32.02 6.26
N GLN A 794 2.30 -31.98 4.95
CA GLN A 794 3.27 -31.05 4.36
C GLN A 794 2.77 -29.61 4.43
N ALA A 795 1.46 -29.39 4.20
CA ALA A 795 0.84 -28.08 4.36
C ALA A 795 1.00 -27.56 5.81
N ALA A 796 0.73 -28.41 6.80
CA ALA A 796 0.91 -28.06 8.21
C ALA A 796 2.38 -27.71 8.54
N ALA A 797 3.34 -28.45 7.99
CA ALA A 797 4.76 -28.17 8.17
C ALA A 797 5.15 -26.80 7.60
N GLN A 798 4.63 -26.44 6.43
CA GLN A 798 4.90 -25.15 5.79
C GLN A 798 4.25 -23.97 6.52
N PHE A 799 3.00 -24.10 6.95
CA PHE A 799 2.39 -23.07 7.80
C PHE A 799 3.10 -22.92 9.16
N ALA A 800 3.63 -24.02 9.72
CA ALA A 800 4.44 -23.97 10.93
C ALA A 800 5.79 -23.26 10.71
N GLU A 801 6.45 -23.49 9.57
CA GLU A 801 7.67 -22.75 9.21
C GLU A 801 7.37 -21.26 9.01
N ALA A 802 6.25 -20.92 8.37
CA ALA A 802 5.81 -19.54 8.24
C ALA A 802 5.66 -18.85 9.60
N LEU A 803 5.07 -19.54 10.58
CA LEU A 803 4.88 -19.02 11.95
C LEU A 803 6.16 -18.99 12.78
N LYS A 804 7.14 -19.85 12.46
CA LYS A 804 8.46 -19.82 13.09
C LYS A 804 9.26 -18.59 12.64
N LEU A 805 9.14 -18.22 11.37
CA LEU A 805 9.75 -17.03 10.78
C LEU A 805 8.99 -15.76 11.18
N ARG A 806 7.66 -15.84 11.26
CA ARG A 806 6.78 -14.73 11.61
C ARG A 806 5.68 -15.18 12.60
N PRO A 807 5.93 -15.07 13.92
CA PRO A 807 4.98 -15.52 14.94
C PRO A 807 3.63 -14.77 14.97
N ASP A 808 3.59 -13.53 14.49
CA ASP A 808 2.41 -12.67 14.37
C ASP A 808 1.63 -12.88 13.05
N PHE A 809 1.90 -13.95 12.30
CA PHE A 809 1.25 -14.19 11.02
C PHE A 809 -0.13 -14.85 11.18
N ALA A 810 -1.16 -14.06 11.51
CA ALA A 810 -2.52 -14.52 11.80
C ALA A 810 -3.09 -15.48 10.73
N GLN A 811 -2.84 -15.20 9.46
CA GLN A 811 -3.29 -16.03 8.34
C GLN A 811 -2.64 -17.41 8.32
N ALA A 812 -1.31 -17.49 8.46
CA ALA A 812 -0.63 -18.78 8.56
C ALA A 812 -1.11 -19.58 9.79
N ALA A 813 -1.40 -18.89 10.90
CA ALA A 813 -2.01 -19.52 12.07
C ALA A 813 -3.42 -20.05 11.79
N ASN A 814 -4.25 -19.31 11.05
CA ASN A 814 -5.59 -19.76 10.67
C ASN A 814 -5.50 -20.98 9.77
N ASN A 815 -4.62 -20.92 8.77
CA ASN A 815 -4.45 -21.96 7.78
C ASN A 815 -3.91 -23.24 8.42
N LEU A 816 -2.96 -23.11 9.35
CA LEU A 816 -2.47 -24.23 10.16
C LEU A 816 -3.60 -24.84 11.01
N GLY A 817 -4.40 -24.01 11.69
CA GLY A 817 -5.54 -24.46 12.45
C GLY A 817 -6.58 -25.19 11.59
N PHE A 818 -6.87 -24.67 10.40
CA PHE A 818 -7.79 -25.29 9.46
C PHE A 818 -7.25 -26.61 8.89
N VAL A 819 -5.94 -26.71 8.61
CA VAL A 819 -5.33 -27.98 8.20
C VAL A 819 -5.46 -29.04 9.29
N TYR A 820 -5.21 -28.68 10.55
CA TYR A 820 -5.44 -29.61 11.67
C TYR A 820 -6.93 -30.01 11.80
N TYR A 821 -7.85 -29.10 11.54
CA TYR A 821 -9.28 -29.41 11.48
C TYR A 821 -9.57 -30.47 10.42
N ARG A 822 -8.99 -30.33 9.22
CA ARG A 822 -9.13 -31.30 8.11
C ARG A 822 -8.48 -32.65 8.41
N GLN A 823 -7.45 -32.68 9.25
CA GLN A 823 -6.85 -33.90 9.79
C GLN A 823 -7.65 -34.52 10.96
N GLN A 824 -8.81 -33.97 11.32
CA GLN A 824 -9.63 -34.37 12.48
C GLN A 824 -8.92 -34.17 13.84
N ARG A 825 -7.88 -33.34 13.88
CA ARG A 825 -7.12 -32.97 15.09
C ARG A 825 -7.74 -31.74 15.72
N TYR A 826 -9.01 -31.85 16.13
CA TYR A 826 -9.86 -30.72 16.49
C TYR A 826 -9.34 -29.89 17.68
N ALA A 827 -8.71 -30.53 18.67
CA ALA A 827 -8.12 -29.82 19.81
C ALA A 827 -6.92 -28.94 19.38
N GLU A 828 -6.09 -29.44 18.46
CA GLU A 828 -4.95 -28.69 17.92
C GLU A 828 -5.40 -27.58 16.98
N ALA A 829 -6.42 -27.87 16.15
CA ALA A 829 -7.09 -26.89 15.32
C ALA A 829 -7.59 -25.71 16.15
N ALA A 830 -8.35 -25.99 17.22
CA ALA A 830 -8.84 -24.97 18.13
C ALA A 830 -7.70 -24.14 18.74
N ARG A 831 -6.60 -24.77 19.18
CA ARG A 831 -5.45 -24.05 19.76
C ARG A 831 -4.83 -23.05 18.78
N TRP A 832 -4.67 -23.44 17.51
CA TRP A 832 -4.10 -22.55 16.50
C TRP A 832 -5.06 -21.46 16.05
N LEU A 833 -6.36 -21.76 15.97
CA LEU A 833 -7.40 -20.77 15.68
C LEU A 833 -7.59 -19.78 16.83
N GLU A 834 -7.45 -20.21 18.08
CA GLU A 834 -7.33 -19.32 19.23
C GLU A 834 -6.09 -18.44 19.14
N ASN A 835 -4.96 -18.98 18.67
CA ASN A 835 -3.76 -18.19 18.44
C ASN A 835 -3.97 -17.14 17.35
N THR A 836 -4.64 -17.51 16.25
CA THR A 836 -5.08 -16.54 15.23
C THR A 836 -5.88 -15.41 15.86
N LEU A 837 -6.84 -15.73 16.72
CA LEU A 837 -7.69 -14.71 17.36
C LEU A 837 -6.99 -13.92 18.47
N LYS A 838 -5.88 -14.42 19.02
CA LYS A 838 -4.99 -13.62 19.88
C LYS A 838 -4.21 -12.57 19.08
N ILE A 839 -3.81 -12.93 17.87
CA ILE A 839 -3.11 -12.03 16.95
C ILE A 839 -4.11 -11.04 16.33
N ASP A 840 -5.31 -11.53 15.97
CA ASP A 840 -6.30 -10.81 15.18
C ASP A 840 -7.73 -11.16 15.62
N PRO A 841 -8.25 -10.48 16.66
CA PRO A 841 -9.54 -10.82 17.28
C PRO A 841 -10.77 -10.60 16.38
N SER A 842 -10.67 -9.71 15.38
CA SER A 842 -11.76 -9.36 14.46
C SER A 842 -11.90 -10.34 13.29
N ARG A 843 -11.03 -11.36 13.18
CA ARG A 843 -11.00 -12.30 12.06
C ARG A 843 -12.20 -13.26 12.07
N ALA A 844 -13.29 -12.87 11.39
CA ALA A 844 -14.53 -13.64 11.35
C ALA A 844 -14.32 -15.10 10.89
N VAL A 845 -13.53 -15.34 9.83
CA VAL A 845 -13.24 -16.71 9.34
C VAL A 845 -12.60 -17.59 10.41
N ALA A 846 -11.75 -17.03 11.27
CA ALA A 846 -11.14 -17.77 12.37
C ALA A 846 -12.17 -18.15 13.46
N HIS A 847 -13.16 -17.29 13.73
CA HIS A 847 -14.29 -17.64 14.62
C HIS A 847 -15.17 -18.76 14.05
N LEU A 848 -15.44 -18.74 12.74
CA LEU A 848 -16.18 -19.82 12.07
C LEU A 848 -15.44 -21.15 12.18
N ASN A 849 -14.16 -21.16 11.78
CA ASN A 849 -13.29 -22.33 11.87
C ASN A 849 -13.16 -22.82 13.32
N LEU A 850 -13.07 -21.91 14.29
CA LEU A 850 -12.96 -22.25 15.71
C LEU A 850 -14.26 -22.87 16.23
N GLY A 851 -15.41 -22.38 15.78
CA GLY A 851 -16.71 -22.99 16.06
C GLY A 851 -16.79 -24.42 15.54
N ASP A 852 -16.37 -24.65 14.30
CA ASP A 852 -16.30 -25.99 13.71
C ASP A 852 -15.33 -26.90 14.46
N ALA A 853 -14.15 -26.42 14.82
CA ALA A 853 -13.18 -27.17 15.60
C ALA A 853 -13.74 -27.56 16.97
N TYR A 854 -14.38 -26.62 17.69
CA TYR A 854 -14.98 -26.91 18.99
C TYR A 854 -16.19 -27.84 18.92
N PHE A 855 -17.04 -27.67 17.91
CA PHE A 855 -18.19 -28.54 17.70
C PHE A 855 -17.75 -30.00 17.56
N ASN A 856 -16.72 -30.24 16.73
CA ASN A 856 -16.19 -31.58 16.49
C ASN A 856 -15.31 -32.10 17.64
N ALA A 857 -14.68 -31.22 18.42
CA ALA A 857 -13.98 -31.59 19.66
C ALA A 857 -14.94 -31.95 20.82
N GLY A 858 -16.25 -31.72 20.67
CA GLY A 858 -17.27 -31.97 21.70
C GLY A 858 -17.44 -30.83 22.72
N ASP A 859 -16.72 -29.72 22.57
CA ASP A 859 -16.86 -28.54 23.43
C ASP A 859 -18.00 -27.65 22.92
N LYS A 860 -19.23 -28.10 23.18
CA LYS A 860 -20.46 -27.45 22.72
C LYS A 860 -20.60 -26.00 23.21
N ALA A 861 -20.11 -25.70 24.42
CA ALA A 861 -20.20 -24.37 25.00
C ALA A 861 -19.32 -23.37 24.23
N LYS A 862 -18.05 -23.74 23.98
CA LYS A 862 -17.15 -22.90 23.19
C LYS A 862 -17.53 -22.83 21.72
N ALA A 863 -18.06 -23.92 21.15
CA ALA A 863 -18.58 -23.93 19.78
C ALA A 863 -19.72 -22.91 19.62
N LYS A 864 -20.69 -22.92 20.55
CA LYS A 864 -21.80 -21.98 20.56
C LYS A 864 -21.33 -20.53 20.67
N GLN A 865 -20.34 -20.28 21.53
CA GLN A 865 -19.73 -18.95 21.67
C GLN A 865 -19.07 -18.50 20.35
N ALA A 866 -18.23 -19.34 19.74
CA ALA A 866 -17.51 -18.99 18.52
C ALA A 866 -18.45 -18.75 17.32
N TYR A 867 -19.47 -19.58 17.10
CA TYR A 867 -20.47 -19.33 16.05
C TYR A 867 -21.30 -18.08 16.31
N THR A 868 -21.63 -17.79 17.57
CA THR A 868 -22.36 -16.56 17.94
C THR A 868 -21.50 -15.34 17.63
N THR A 869 -20.21 -15.37 17.96
CA THR A 869 -19.27 -14.29 17.62
C THR A 869 -19.13 -14.15 16.11
N TYR A 870 -18.97 -15.25 15.37
CA TYR A 870 -18.92 -15.21 13.90
C TYR A 870 -20.17 -14.54 13.30
N LEU A 871 -21.38 -14.93 13.73
CA LEU A 871 -22.62 -14.35 13.23
C LEU A 871 -22.82 -12.89 13.66
N ALA A 872 -22.24 -12.49 14.80
CA ALA A 872 -22.22 -11.09 15.22
C ALA A 872 -21.28 -10.24 14.35
N LEU A 873 -20.15 -10.80 13.93
CA LEU A 873 -19.18 -10.13 13.05
C LEU A 873 -19.63 -10.14 11.57
N GLN A 874 -20.18 -11.26 11.09
CA GLN A 874 -20.63 -11.45 9.71
C GLN A 874 -22.01 -12.13 9.63
N PRO A 875 -23.10 -11.39 9.89
CA PRO A 875 -24.46 -11.94 9.84
C PRO A 875 -24.89 -12.40 8.43
N GLN A 876 -24.22 -11.94 7.38
CA GLN A 876 -24.48 -12.34 5.98
C GLN A 876 -23.23 -12.90 5.28
N GLY A 877 -22.19 -13.30 6.03
CA GLY A 877 -20.98 -13.90 5.46
C GLY A 877 -21.23 -15.26 4.80
N SER A 878 -20.28 -15.75 4.00
CA SER A 878 -20.40 -17.03 3.27
C SER A 878 -20.69 -18.22 4.20
N GLY A 879 -20.11 -18.23 5.40
CA GLY A 879 -20.36 -19.23 6.44
C GLY A 879 -21.59 -18.98 7.32
N ALA A 880 -22.36 -17.90 7.12
CA ALA A 880 -23.46 -17.54 8.02
C ALA A 880 -24.58 -18.59 8.05
N ALA A 881 -24.91 -19.17 6.91
CA ALA A 881 -25.88 -20.26 6.84
C ALA A 881 -25.39 -21.51 7.60
N GLN A 882 -24.11 -21.86 7.44
CA GLN A 882 -23.47 -22.96 8.16
C GLN A 882 -23.49 -22.72 9.67
N ALA A 883 -23.03 -21.55 10.11
CA ALA A 883 -22.95 -21.21 11.54
C ALA A 883 -24.33 -21.25 12.22
N ARG A 884 -25.40 -20.77 11.55
CA ARG A 884 -26.77 -20.90 12.05
C ARG A 884 -27.19 -22.35 12.19
N ALA A 885 -26.96 -23.16 11.15
CA ALA A 885 -27.30 -24.58 11.17
C ALA A 885 -26.54 -25.36 12.24
N GLN A 886 -25.29 -24.99 12.55
CA GLN A 886 -24.53 -25.62 13.63
C GLN A 886 -25.00 -25.16 15.01
N LEU A 887 -25.40 -23.89 15.17
CA LEU A 887 -26.02 -23.41 16.40
C LEU A 887 -27.35 -24.09 16.73
N GLU A 888 -28.15 -24.45 15.72
CA GLU A 888 -29.40 -25.20 15.94
C GLU A 888 -29.16 -26.62 16.47
N LYS A 889 -27.97 -27.20 16.24
CA LYS A 889 -27.59 -28.54 16.69
C LYS A 889 -26.96 -28.55 18.09
N LEU A 890 -26.55 -27.39 18.61
CA LEU A 890 -25.85 -27.21 19.88
C LEU A 890 -26.80 -26.86 21.01
#